data_AF-A0A5S3RU55-F1
#
_entry.id   AF-A0A5S3RU55-F1
#
_cell.length_a   1.000
_cell.length_b   1.000
_cell.length_c   1.000
_cell.angle_alpha   90.00
_cell.angle_beta   90.00
_cell.angle_gamma   90.00
#
_symmetry.space_group_name_H-M   'P 1'
#
loop_
_entity.id
_entity.type
_entity.pdbx_description
1 polymer ?
#
loop_
_entity_poly.entity_id
_entity_poly.type
_entity_poly.pdbx_seq_one_letter_code
_entity_poly.pdbx_strand_id
1 'polypeptide(L)'
;MINKYSKKLSQQKAAAIVLLAASSSSFYTAHAAENKVFVDVNLDTKHRIGNIENFDRQKFISLHSAPTENEWGHDNRGNNANPDLIASFINGYDVYFGRDTGYMKNQLFAQKQDSNRLGFVDESVVTAKGNAAINLFKNSNADQFVNARRFKNRSKDMIVGGQVHPYYPDGTNIGNSNWSFSQKNTQQEPIGTATGHYMGQFLQKYFAQTNTAPGAPKPAYLEVVNEPLYDLNIAPKNGRDKAPIADIFKYHKSVAKEVRKTNNQTLNKNVKVAGYTVAFPNYDWNNFERWENNDKLFIDTAGADMDVFSIHLYDFPTHPRGEEYRRGSNVEATLDMLEQYSNIKFGRTKPLLISEYGASVHALRNKPWTHVRDAEKLRGYNALLTQFLERPDVIAKAIPFIPVKAEWGRHTDTGYPYENRLMRQEFEKYGQTGTDWVYTDLVKFFQLWSDVKGVHVDSWASDLDIMVDAYVSNNKAHIIMTSLEFQDTDVSLKALGVDENSVKSVKIKTLLYDNNNHALLDTKTLSSVPGTVFLPKESTKIMTITYHNKINIDKFNQQHKYYATSYKQPIRANVDMFFNIQDVEVGAQGEAVLRLGIGRAHGKSLTPIVKVNSVPVQVPTDFRGYDQKQGKTRNGRASFFGVIEIPVPHNLLQKSNWIRINFNDAGGFVTSAALQVVNSSDEIIRSL
;
A
#
# COMPACT_ATOMS: atom_id res chain seq x y z
N MET A 1 -44.06 14.72 -46.00
CA MET A 1 -43.46 15.23 -47.26
C MET A 1 -42.11 14.54 -47.43
N ILE A 2 -41.91 13.30 -47.89
CA ILE A 2 -42.34 12.53 -49.08
C ILE A 2 -42.04 13.23 -50.41
N ASN A 3 -40.89 12.89 -51.02
CA ASN A 3 -40.69 12.54 -52.46
C ASN A 3 -39.17 12.31 -52.69
N LYS A 4 -38.65 11.10 -52.95
CA LYS A 4 -38.68 10.23 -54.16
C LYS A 4 -38.03 10.83 -55.43
N TYR A 5 -36.79 10.39 -55.69
CA TYR A 5 -36.22 9.80 -56.93
C TYR A 5 -36.47 10.38 -58.35
N SER A 6 -35.38 10.61 -59.11
CA SER A 6 -35.08 10.02 -60.46
C SER A 6 -33.70 10.52 -60.97
N LYS A 7 -32.70 9.64 -61.30
CA LYS A 7 -32.35 8.98 -62.58
C LYS A 7 -32.12 9.99 -63.74
N LYS A 8 -31.07 9.98 -64.60
CA LYS A 8 -30.23 8.95 -65.26
C LYS A 8 -29.04 9.65 -65.97
N LEU A 9 -27.79 9.15 -65.89
CA LEU A 9 -26.99 8.45 -66.93
C LEU A 9 -26.48 9.27 -68.14
N SER A 10 -25.15 9.39 -68.28
CA SER A 10 -24.45 9.07 -69.54
C SER A 10 -22.99 8.66 -69.28
N GLN A 11 -22.55 7.63 -69.99
CA GLN A 11 -21.24 6.99 -69.95
C GLN A 11 -20.29 7.66 -70.96
N GLN A 12 -19.00 7.77 -70.64
CA GLN A 12 -17.94 7.54 -71.63
C GLN A 12 -16.77 6.81 -70.97
N LYS A 13 -16.38 5.69 -71.62
CA LYS A 13 -15.22 4.87 -71.32
C LYS A 13 -14.00 5.47 -72.03
N ALA A 14 -12.85 5.49 -71.36
CA ALA A 14 -11.55 5.40 -71.99
C ALA A 14 -10.68 4.48 -71.13
N ALA A 15 -10.19 3.40 -71.74
CA ALA A 15 -9.31 2.43 -71.12
C ALA A 15 -7.85 2.87 -71.30
N ALA A 16 -7.04 2.74 -70.25
CA ALA A 16 -5.59 2.64 -70.37
C ALA A 16 -5.06 1.72 -69.26
N ILE A 17 -4.37 0.69 -69.72
CA ILE A 17 -3.74 -0.40 -68.98
C ILE A 17 -2.57 0.13 -68.16
N VAL A 18 -2.52 -0.17 -66.85
CA VAL A 18 -1.28 -0.11 -66.06
C VAL A 18 -1.22 -1.30 -65.08
N LEU A 19 -0.04 -1.91 -65.08
CA LEU A 19 0.46 -3.09 -64.37
C LEU A 19 -0.21 -3.46 -63.03
N LEU A 20 -0.62 -4.72 -62.92
CA LEU A 20 -0.76 -5.42 -61.63
C LEU A 20 0.63 -5.65 -61.02
N ALA A 21 1.00 -4.84 -60.04
CA ALA A 21 1.97 -5.24 -59.03
C ALA A 21 1.22 -5.96 -57.92
N ALA A 22 1.54 -7.24 -57.71
CA ALA A 22 1.03 -8.04 -56.62
C ALA A 22 1.57 -7.49 -55.28
N SER A 23 0.79 -6.64 -54.61
CA SER A 23 0.96 -6.40 -53.18
C SER A 23 0.13 -7.43 -52.42
N SER A 24 0.81 -8.46 -51.92
CA SER A 24 0.30 -9.39 -50.92
C SER A 24 -0.22 -8.60 -49.72
N SER A 25 -1.52 -8.33 -49.72
CA SER A 25 -2.23 -7.83 -48.56
C SER A 25 -2.42 -9.03 -47.64
N SER A 26 -1.43 -9.25 -46.77
CA SER A 26 -1.59 -10.17 -45.65
C SER A 26 -2.73 -9.63 -44.81
N PHE A 27 -3.92 -10.21 -44.99
CA PHE A 27 -5.00 -10.07 -44.03
C PHE A 27 -4.46 -10.65 -42.72
N TYR A 28 -4.07 -9.76 -41.79
CA TYR A 28 -3.91 -10.13 -40.40
C TYR A 28 -5.29 -10.54 -39.90
N THR A 29 -5.59 -11.82 -39.99
CA THR A 29 -6.54 -12.43 -39.08
C THR A 29 -5.93 -12.26 -37.69
N ALA A 30 -6.45 -11.28 -36.95
CA ALA A 30 -6.25 -11.23 -35.51
C ALA A 30 -6.76 -12.55 -34.96
N HIS A 31 -5.85 -13.51 -34.79
CA HIS A 31 -6.09 -14.62 -33.91
C HIS A 31 -6.29 -13.96 -32.55
N ALA A 32 -7.50 -14.11 -31.99
CA ALA A 32 -7.66 -13.92 -30.57
C ALA A 32 -6.64 -14.85 -29.93
N ALA A 33 -5.54 -14.29 -29.42
CA ALA A 33 -4.60 -15.07 -28.63
C ALA A 33 -5.43 -15.69 -27.51
N GLU A 34 -5.32 -17.00 -27.30
CA GLU A 34 -5.84 -17.61 -26.08
C GLU A 34 -5.26 -16.80 -24.91
N ASN A 35 -6.12 -16.25 -24.03
CA ASN A 35 -5.74 -15.51 -22.81
C ASN A 35 -5.07 -16.47 -21.81
N LYS A 36 -3.95 -17.06 -22.20
CA LYS A 36 -3.18 -18.01 -21.43
C LYS A 36 -1.93 -17.32 -20.93
N VAL A 37 -1.96 -16.97 -19.65
CA VAL A 37 -0.82 -16.38 -18.95
C VAL A 37 0.05 -17.51 -18.41
N PHE A 38 1.37 -17.42 -18.61
CA PHE A 38 2.32 -18.33 -17.99
C PHE A 38 2.79 -17.77 -16.66
N VAL A 39 2.84 -18.63 -15.65
CA VAL A 39 3.41 -18.32 -14.34
C VAL A 39 4.48 -19.35 -14.01
N ASP A 40 5.72 -18.90 -13.89
CA ASP A 40 6.88 -19.71 -13.48
C ASP A 40 7.15 -19.51 -11.99
N VAL A 41 7.49 -20.58 -11.26
CA VAL A 41 7.84 -20.50 -9.84
C VAL A 41 9.00 -21.43 -9.48
N ASN A 42 10.22 -20.92 -9.42
CA ASN A 42 11.39 -21.74 -9.12
C ASN A 42 11.57 -21.93 -7.60
N LEU A 43 11.00 -23.00 -7.04
CA LEU A 43 10.96 -23.24 -5.59
C LEU A 43 12.33 -23.53 -4.96
N ASP A 44 13.32 -23.88 -5.78
CA ASP A 44 14.73 -24.09 -5.40
C ASP A 44 15.56 -22.79 -5.41
N THR A 45 14.99 -21.69 -5.91
CA THR A 45 15.69 -20.43 -6.15
C THR A 45 15.19 -19.36 -5.20
N LYS A 46 15.97 -19.05 -4.16
CA LYS A 46 15.65 -17.99 -3.20
C LYS A 46 15.63 -16.63 -3.88
N HIS A 47 14.63 -15.80 -3.63
CA HIS A 47 14.58 -14.41 -4.09
C HIS A 47 14.78 -13.45 -2.92
N ARG A 48 15.94 -12.80 -2.87
CA ARG A 48 16.27 -11.79 -1.84
C ARG A 48 16.13 -10.39 -2.42
N ILE A 49 15.31 -9.54 -1.80
CA ILE A 49 15.15 -8.13 -2.19
C ILE A 49 15.85 -7.26 -1.15
N GLY A 50 16.88 -6.53 -1.57
CA GLY A 50 17.76 -5.85 -0.62
C GLY A 50 18.37 -6.86 0.35
N ASN A 51 18.04 -6.74 1.63
CA ASN A 51 18.45 -7.67 2.68
C ASN A 51 17.32 -8.59 3.20
N ILE A 52 16.15 -8.60 2.54
CA ILE A 52 14.98 -9.36 2.97
C ILE A 52 14.78 -10.60 2.10
N GLU A 53 14.69 -11.76 2.74
CA GLU A 53 14.50 -13.07 2.08
C GLU A 53 13.33 -13.89 2.67
N ASN A 54 12.57 -13.34 3.62
CA ASN A 54 11.44 -14.04 4.26
C ASN A 54 10.18 -13.18 4.28
N PHE A 55 9.01 -13.81 4.22
CA PHE A 55 7.74 -13.14 4.43
C PHE A 55 7.60 -12.65 5.87
N ASP A 56 7.57 -11.33 6.04
CA ASP A 56 7.35 -10.70 7.35
C ASP A 56 5.85 -10.50 7.60
N ARG A 57 5.22 -11.51 8.23
CA ARG A 57 3.80 -11.45 8.60
C ARG A 57 3.48 -10.28 9.52
N GLN A 58 4.42 -9.86 10.37
CA GLN A 58 4.18 -8.76 11.30
C GLN A 58 4.08 -7.42 10.56
N LYS A 59 4.87 -7.27 9.50
CA LYS A 59 4.86 -6.12 8.59
C LYS A 59 3.59 -6.02 7.74
N PHE A 60 3.06 -7.15 7.27
CA PHE A 60 2.04 -7.17 6.21
C PHE A 60 0.67 -7.75 6.60
N ILE A 61 0.62 -8.69 7.55
CA ILE A 61 -0.62 -9.33 8.03
C ILE A 61 -0.96 -8.75 9.40
N SER A 62 -1.43 -7.50 9.38
CA SER A 62 -1.79 -6.77 10.59
C SER A 62 -3.20 -6.17 10.52
N LEU A 63 -3.73 -5.81 11.69
CA LEU A 63 -5.04 -5.17 11.87
C LEU A 63 -4.85 -3.73 12.38
N HIS A 64 -5.68 -2.79 11.92
CA HIS A 64 -5.71 -1.43 12.47
C HIS A 64 -6.43 -1.42 13.82
N SER A 65 -5.75 -1.96 14.82
CA SER A 65 -6.25 -2.11 16.18
C SER A 65 -5.08 -2.29 17.17
N ALA A 66 -5.40 -2.19 18.46
CA ALA A 66 -4.55 -2.58 19.58
C ALA A 66 -5.22 -3.66 20.46
N PRO A 67 -4.45 -4.49 21.20
CA PRO A 67 -5.02 -5.48 22.12
C PRO A 67 -5.72 -4.85 23.33
N THR A 68 -5.52 -3.55 23.56
CA THR A 68 -6.13 -2.76 24.62
C THR A 68 -7.50 -2.19 24.25
N GLU A 69 -8.01 -2.45 23.05
CA GLU A 69 -9.33 -1.95 22.65
C GLU A 69 -10.45 -2.72 23.36
N ASN A 70 -11.43 -1.98 23.87
CA ASN A 70 -12.64 -2.57 24.46
C ASN A 70 -13.49 -3.31 23.41
N GLU A 71 -13.28 -3.03 22.12
CA GLU A 71 -14.02 -3.64 21.00
C GLU A 71 -13.79 -5.16 20.88
N TRP A 72 -12.73 -5.69 21.51
CA TRP A 72 -12.48 -7.14 21.61
C TRP A 72 -13.44 -7.87 22.54
N GLY A 73 -14.11 -7.15 23.45
CA GLY A 73 -15.10 -7.69 24.38
C GLY A 73 -16.54 -7.43 23.95
N HIS A 74 -17.47 -7.85 24.81
CA HIS A 74 -18.88 -7.48 24.74
C HIS A 74 -19.04 -5.97 24.94
N ASP A 75 -20.07 -5.38 24.36
CA ASP A 75 -20.38 -3.96 24.55
C ASP A 75 -21.89 -3.73 24.73
N ASN A 76 -22.29 -2.47 24.91
CA ASN A 76 -23.69 -2.09 25.09
C ASN A 76 -24.55 -2.24 23.82
N ARG A 77 -23.97 -2.64 22.69
CA ARG A 77 -24.68 -2.91 21.43
C ARG A 77 -24.96 -4.39 21.25
N GLY A 78 -24.13 -5.28 21.80
CA GLY A 78 -24.33 -6.72 21.70
C GLY A 78 -23.14 -7.54 22.18
N ASN A 79 -23.33 -8.85 22.19
CA ASN A 79 -22.28 -9.79 22.55
C ASN A 79 -21.40 -10.15 21.35
N ASN A 80 -20.14 -10.50 21.57
CA ASN A 80 -19.40 -11.17 20.51
C ASN A 80 -19.88 -12.62 20.39
N ALA A 81 -20.29 -13.04 19.19
CA ALA A 81 -20.71 -14.42 18.95
C ALA A 81 -19.59 -15.42 19.29
N ASN A 82 -18.33 -14.99 19.16
CA ASN A 82 -17.18 -15.68 19.73
C ASN A 82 -16.77 -15.02 21.06
N PRO A 83 -16.84 -15.73 22.20
CA PRO A 83 -16.56 -15.16 23.52
C PRO A 83 -15.09 -14.78 23.72
N ASP A 84 -14.14 -15.39 22.99
CA ASP A 84 -12.73 -14.98 22.95
C ASP A 84 -12.34 -14.60 21.53
N LEU A 85 -13.03 -13.58 21.02
CA LEU A 85 -12.85 -13.03 19.67
C LEU A 85 -11.38 -12.75 19.36
N ILE A 86 -10.69 -12.07 20.27
CA ILE A 86 -9.29 -11.69 20.09
C ILE A 86 -8.39 -12.91 19.91
N ALA A 87 -8.49 -13.95 20.75
CA ALA A 87 -7.63 -15.12 20.61
C ALA A 87 -7.96 -15.90 19.34
N SER A 88 -9.24 -16.05 19.05
CA SER A 88 -9.72 -16.78 17.88
C SER A 88 -9.25 -16.10 16.58
N PHE A 89 -9.28 -14.77 16.55
CA PHE A 89 -8.81 -13.99 15.40
C PHE A 89 -7.27 -13.97 15.31
N ILE A 90 -6.60 -13.50 16.37
CA ILE A 90 -5.15 -13.25 16.39
C ILE A 90 -4.35 -14.55 16.26
N ASN A 91 -4.73 -15.61 16.99
CA ASN A 91 -4.04 -16.89 16.89
C ASN A 91 -4.56 -17.73 15.72
N GLY A 92 -5.87 -17.71 15.47
CA GLY A 92 -6.46 -18.55 14.42
C GLY A 92 -6.03 -18.16 13.01
N TYR A 93 -5.77 -16.87 12.76
CA TYR A 93 -5.30 -16.37 11.46
C TYR A 93 -3.86 -15.82 11.49
N ASP A 94 -3.16 -15.98 12.62
CA ASP A 94 -1.78 -15.52 12.83
C ASP A 94 -1.58 -14.04 12.44
N VAL A 95 -2.37 -13.16 13.08
CA VAL A 95 -2.46 -11.72 12.77
C VAL A 95 -1.69 -10.90 13.82
N TYR A 96 -1.13 -9.78 13.38
CA TYR A 96 -0.42 -8.83 14.24
C TYR A 96 -1.22 -7.54 14.45
N PHE A 97 -0.88 -6.77 15.48
CA PHE A 97 -1.47 -5.45 15.68
C PHE A 97 -0.73 -4.39 14.88
N GLY A 98 -1.46 -3.33 14.56
CA GLY A 98 -1.05 -2.35 13.57
C GLY A 98 -0.85 -0.98 14.16
N ARG A 99 -1.97 -0.32 14.48
CA ARG A 99 -2.02 1.13 14.70
C ARG A 99 -3.10 1.52 15.69
N ASP A 100 -2.79 2.49 16.54
CA ASP A 100 -3.74 3.14 17.43
C ASP A 100 -3.47 4.66 17.55
N THR A 101 -4.53 5.47 17.47
CA THR A 101 -4.46 6.92 17.74
C THR A 101 -5.32 7.32 18.94
N GLY A 102 -6.12 6.39 19.48
CA GLY A 102 -7.08 6.64 20.54
C GLY A 102 -6.42 6.68 21.91
N TYR A 103 -5.48 5.77 22.21
CA TYR A 103 -4.90 5.68 23.54
C TYR A 103 -4.14 6.94 23.93
N MET A 104 -3.24 7.44 23.07
CA MET A 104 -2.48 8.67 23.36
C MET A 104 -3.39 9.88 23.54
N LYS A 105 -4.50 9.96 22.78
CA LYS A 105 -5.51 11.03 22.91
C LYS A 105 -6.25 10.93 24.24
N ASN A 106 -6.68 9.73 24.64
CA ASN A 106 -7.34 9.52 25.92
C ASN A 106 -6.42 9.88 27.09
N GLN A 107 -5.12 9.57 27.00
CA GLN A 107 -4.14 9.99 28.01
C GLN A 107 -3.93 11.50 28.01
N LEU A 108 -3.96 12.16 26.84
CA LEU A 108 -3.83 13.62 26.73
C LEU A 108 -4.99 14.34 27.44
N PHE A 109 -6.22 13.85 27.29
CA PHE A 109 -7.41 14.45 27.89
C PHE A 109 -7.41 14.43 29.42
N ALA A 110 -6.58 13.58 30.03
CA ALA A 110 -6.41 13.50 31.48
C ALA A 110 -5.25 14.36 32.01
N GLN A 111 -4.55 15.11 31.15
CA GLN A 111 -3.42 15.97 31.54
C GLN A 111 -3.90 17.34 32.02
N LYS A 112 -3.01 18.02 32.74
CA LYS A 112 -3.16 19.43 33.14
C LYS A 112 -2.16 20.29 32.41
N GLN A 113 -2.51 21.57 32.25
CA GLN A 113 -1.57 22.57 31.78
C GLN A 113 -0.51 22.86 32.86
N ASP A 114 0.74 23.02 32.44
CA ASP A 114 1.82 23.55 33.27
C ASP A 114 1.53 25.02 33.61
N SER A 115 1.50 25.36 34.90
CA SER A 115 1.17 26.72 35.36
C SER A 115 2.23 27.76 35.00
N ASN A 116 3.47 27.34 34.74
CA ASN A 116 4.58 28.23 34.37
C ASN A 116 4.83 28.26 32.86
N ARG A 117 4.29 27.28 32.11
CA ARG A 117 4.45 27.16 30.65
C ARG A 117 3.09 26.97 30.00
N LEU A 118 2.39 28.07 29.75
CA LEU A 118 1.08 28.03 29.10
C LEU A 118 1.16 27.27 27.76
N GLY A 119 0.26 26.32 27.62
CA GLY A 119 0.14 25.45 26.46
C GLY A 119 0.99 24.19 26.50
N PHE A 120 1.76 23.95 27.58
CA PHE A 120 2.48 22.70 27.82
C PHE A 120 1.76 21.84 28.86
N VAL A 121 2.01 20.53 28.80
CA VAL A 121 1.57 19.59 29.84
C VAL A 121 2.41 19.75 31.10
N ASP A 122 1.77 19.60 32.26
CA ASP A 122 2.45 19.46 33.55
C ASP A 122 3.16 18.09 33.62
N GLU A 123 4.50 18.10 33.64
CA GLU A 123 5.32 16.89 33.63
C GLU A 123 5.13 15.98 34.86
N SER A 124 4.76 16.56 36.01
CA SER A 124 4.46 15.79 37.21
C SER A 124 3.18 14.97 37.03
N VAL A 125 2.16 15.56 36.38
CA VAL A 125 0.90 14.88 36.05
C VAL A 125 1.14 13.80 35.00
N VAL A 126 1.91 14.10 33.95
CA VAL A 126 2.25 13.11 32.90
C VAL A 126 2.98 11.91 33.51
N THR A 127 3.93 12.16 34.43
CA THR A 127 4.65 11.09 35.13
C THR A 127 3.74 10.25 36.02
N ALA A 128 2.88 10.89 36.83
CA ALA A 128 1.94 10.18 37.70
C ALA A 128 0.96 9.31 36.91
N LYS A 129 0.41 9.85 35.81
CA LYS A 129 -0.52 9.12 34.93
C LYS A 129 0.17 8.00 34.15
N GLY A 130 1.41 8.20 33.69
CA GLY A 130 2.22 7.16 33.05
C GLY A 130 2.49 5.98 33.99
N ASN A 131 2.89 6.27 35.25
CA ASN A 131 3.08 5.24 36.27
C ASN A 131 1.76 4.48 36.57
N ALA A 132 0.63 5.19 36.64
CA ALA A 132 -0.67 4.56 36.81
C ALA A 132 -1.02 3.65 35.62
N ALA A 133 -0.73 4.06 34.39
CA ALA A 133 -0.95 3.24 33.20
C ALA A 133 -0.11 1.96 33.19
N ILE A 134 1.18 2.04 33.58
CA ILE A 134 2.04 0.86 33.75
C ILE A 134 1.49 -0.08 34.82
N ASN A 135 1.03 0.47 35.95
CA ASN A 135 0.42 -0.32 37.03
C ASN A 135 -0.88 -1.00 36.59
N LEU A 136 -1.74 -0.31 35.84
CA LEU A 136 -2.95 -0.90 35.27
C LEU A 136 -2.62 -2.03 34.29
N PHE A 137 -1.68 -1.81 33.38
CA PHE A 137 -1.22 -2.85 32.45
C PHE A 137 -0.70 -4.08 33.20
N LYS A 138 0.00 -3.90 34.33
CA LYS A 138 0.57 -5.01 35.11
C LYS A 138 -0.48 -5.75 35.93
N ASN A 139 -1.33 -5.03 36.64
CA ASN A 139 -2.10 -5.56 37.76
C ASN A 139 -3.61 -5.63 37.51
N SER A 140 -4.14 -4.94 36.50
CA SER A 140 -5.59 -4.93 36.25
C SER A 140 -6.07 -6.26 35.65
N ASN A 141 -7.21 -6.72 36.14
CA ASN A 141 -7.95 -7.89 35.62
C ASN A 141 -9.02 -7.50 34.58
N ALA A 142 -9.14 -6.22 34.21
CA ALA A 142 -10.02 -5.84 33.11
C ALA A 142 -9.52 -6.44 31.79
N ASP A 143 -10.46 -6.91 30.96
CA ASP A 143 -10.18 -7.68 29.74
C ASP A 143 -9.16 -7.01 28.82
N GLN A 144 -9.26 -5.69 28.62
CA GLN A 144 -8.31 -4.93 27.79
C GLN A 144 -6.85 -5.08 28.24
N PHE A 145 -6.57 -5.15 29.55
CA PHE A 145 -5.22 -5.28 30.08
C PHE A 145 -4.77 -6.74 30.13
N VAL A 146 -5.70 -7.67 30.40
CA VAL A 146 -5.45 -9.10 30.28
C VAL A 146 -5.05 -9.44 28.84
N ASN A 147 -5.80 -8.97 27.86
CA ASN A 147 -5.54 -9.13 26.44
C ASN A 147 -4.21 -8.48 26.02
N ALA A 148 -3.93 -7.26 26.48
CA ALA A 148 -2.65 -6.60 26.22
C ALA A 148 -1.44 -7.41 26.73
N ARG A 149 -1.56 -8.12 27.85
CA ARG A 149 -0.52 -9.03 28.35
C ARG A 149 -0.47 -10.33 27.53
N ARG A 150 -1.61 -10.95 27.22
CA ARG A 150 -1.71 -12.19 26.41
C ARG A 150 -1.08 -12.03 25.04
N PHE A 151 -1.31 -10.90 24.38
CA PHE A 151 -0.87 -10.64 23.00
C PHE A 151 0.25 -9.60 22.88
N LYS A 152 1.02 -9.41 23.95
CA LYS A 152 2.18 -8.49 23.99
C LYS A 152 3.13 -8.72 22.81
N ASN A 153 3.38 -10.00 22.46
CA ASN A 153 4.29 -10.38 21.38
C ASN A 153 3.78 -10.01 19.97
N ARG A 154 2.48 -9.77 19.82
CA ARG A 154 1.82 -9.37 18.56
C ARG A 154 1.81 -7.86 18.34
N SER A 155 2.33 -7.08 19.30
CA SER A 155 2.23 -5.62 19.36
C SER A 155 3.61 -4.93 19.38
N LYS A 156 4.68 -5.61 18.91
CA LYS A 156 6.05 -5.08 19.00
C LYS A 156 6.33 -3.94 18.03
N ASP A 157 5.60 -3.86 16.93
CA ASP A 157 5.78 -2.86 15.88
C ASP A 157 4.55 -1.94 15.72
N MET A 158 3.83 -1.73 16.82
CA MET A 158 2.70 -0.81 16.88
C MET A 158 3.08 0.59 16.38
N ILE A 159 2.17 1.20 15.64
CA ILE A 159 2.16 2.61 15.32
C ILE A 159 1.26 3.33 16.34
N VAL A 160 1.78 4.38 16.97
CA VAL A 160 0.96 5.36 17.67
C VAL A 160 0.97 6.68 16.92
N GLY A 161 -0.11 7.45 16.97
CA GLY A 161 -0.16 8.72 16.26
C GLY A 161 -1.10 9.75 16.86
N GLY A 162 -0.83 11.03 16.58
CA GLY A 162 -1.73 12.13 16.90
C GLY A 162 -2.94 12.15 15.96
N GLN A 163 -4.13 12.43 16.48
CA GLN A 163 -5.25 12.91 15.64
C GLN A 163 -5.03 14.38 15.30
N VAL A 164 -5.71 14.95 14.30
CA VAL A 164 -5.48 16.36 13.91
C VAL A 164 -5.74 17.30 15.08
N HIS A 165 -6.92 17.19 15.70
CA HIS A 165 -7.28 17.97 16.87
C HIS A 165 -7.30 17.08 18.13
N PRO A 166 -6.71 17.53 19.26
CA PRO A 166 -6.13 18.85 19.50
C PRO A 166 -4.61 18.95 19.21
N TYR A 167 -3.99 17.95 18.55
CA TYR A 167 -2.52 17.88 18.49
C TYR A 167 -1.87 18.96 17.64
N TYR A 168 -2.47 19.32 16.49
CA TYR A 168 -2.04 20.50 15.75
C TYR A 168 -2.43 21.75 16.54
N PRO A 169 -1.49 22.66 16.83
CA PRO A 169 -1.71 23.79 17.74
C PRO A 169 -2.50 24.92 17.07
N ASP A 170 -3.80 24.73 16.95
CA ASP A 170 -4.76 25.68 16.36
C ASP A 170 -5.75 26.25 17.39
N GLY A 171 -5.43 26.10 18.68
CA GLY A 171 -6.26 26.58 19.78
C GLY A 171 -7.35 25.60 20.21
N THR A 172 -7.46 24.42 19.60
CA THR A 172 -8.43 23.42 20.05
C THR A 172 -8.16 22.98 21.50
N ASN A 173 -9.18 23.12 22.35
CA ASN A 173 -9.11 22.67 23.73
C ASN A 173 -8.85 21.18 23.84
N ILE A 174 -8.08 20.80 24.85
CA ILE A 174 -7.77 19.40 25.14
C ILE A 174 -8.94 18.78 25.91
N GLY A 175 -9.73 17.96 25.22
CA GLY A 175 -10.97 17.40 25.78
C GLY A 175 -11.93 18.50 26.19
N ASN A 176 -12.54 18.35 27.37
CA ASN A 176 -13.44 19.36 27.97
C ASN A 176 -12.69 20.35 28.88
N SER A 177 -11.38 20.49 28.71
CA SER A 177 -10.59 21.45 29.49
C SER A 177 -10.63 22.86 28.88
N ASN A 178 -10.10 23.85 29.61
CA ASN A 178 -9.99 25.24 29.15
C ASN A 178 -8.56 25.59 28.70
N TRP A 179 -7.80 24.62 28.20
CA TRP A 179 -6.45 24.85 27.67
C TRP A 179 -6.21 24.07 26.38
N SER A 180 -5.30 24.59 25.56
CA SER A 180 -4.87 24.03 24.28
C SER A 180 -3.35 24.03 24.18
N PHE A 181 -2.77 23.28 23.24
CA PHE A 181 -1.32 23.35 23.02
C PHE A 181 -0.89 24.75 22.57
N SER A 182 0.32 25.16 22.98
CA SER A 182 0.89 26.46 22.60
C SER A 182 0.91 26.64 21.08
N GLN A 183 0.34 27.76 20.62
CA GLN A 183 0.26 28.15 19.21
C GLN A 183 1.45 29.00 18.75
N LYS A 184 2.46 29.20 19.62
CA LYS A 184 3.63 30.00 19.27
C LYS A 184 4.39 29.38 18.10
N ASN A 185 4.93 30.25 17.25
CA ASN A 185 5.77 29.89 16.12
C ASN A 185 6.93 30.88 16.04
N THR A 186 7.84 30.78 17.01
CA THR A 186 9.03 31.64 17.14
C THR A 186 10.29 30.80 16.94
N GLN A 187 11.47 31.44 16.90
CA GLN A 187 12.73 30.70 16.81
C GLN A 187 13.00 29.87 18.08
N GLN A 188 12.60 30.38 19.26
CA GLN A 188 12.82 29.75 20.57
C GLN A 188 11.76 28.69 20.89
N GLU A 189 10.54 28.91 20.41
CA GLU A 189 9.42 27.98 20.52
C GLU A 189 8.75 27.84 19.14
N PRO A 190 9.33 27.00 18.26
CA PRO A 190 8.72 26.68 16.97
C PRO A 190 7.35 26.03 17.12
N ILE A 191 6.52 26.16 16.08
CA ILE A 191 5.19 25.54 16.07
C ILE A 191 5.27 24.04 16.36
N GLY A 192 4.46 23.57 17.31
CA GLY A 192 4.44 22.16 17.73
C GLY A 192 5.42 21.78 18.83
N THR A 193 6.21 22.71 19.36
CA THR A 193 7.14 22.42 20.48
C THR A 193 6.41 21.79 21.68
N ALA A 194 5.25 22.34 22.07
CA ALA A 194 4.47 21.78 23.19
C ALA A 194 3.89 20.39 22.88
N THR A 195 3.40 20.17 21.65
CA THR A 195 2.89 18.87 21.22
C THR A 195 3.99 17.81 21.21
N GLY A 196 5.16 18.14 20.64
CA GLY A 196 6.31 17.24 20.60
C GLY A 196 6.87 16.94 21.99
N HIS A 197 6.84 17.90 22.89
CA HIS A 197 7.18 17.69 24.30
C HIS A 197 6.24 16.68 24.96
N TYR A 198 4.92 16.81 24.81
CA TYR A 198 3.97 15.83 25.31
C TYR A 198 4.19 14.44 24.69
N MET A 199 4.31 14.34 23.38
CA MET A 199 4.54 13.06 22.69
C MET A 199 5.84 12.38 23.18
N GLY A 200 6.91 13.16 23.38
CA GLY A 200 8.17 12.66 23.94
C GLY A 200 8.00 12.09 25.35
N GLN A 201 7.28 12.82 26.22
CA GLN A 201 6.97 12.38 27.59
C GLN A 201 6.05 11.15 27.59
N PHE A 202 5.04 11.10 26.71
CA PHE A 202 4.16 9.95 26.56
C PHE A 202 4.94 8.67 26.25
N LEU A 203 5.81 8.71 25.24
CA LEU A 203 6.70 7.60 24.89
C LEU A 203 7.65 7.20 26.03
N GLN A 204 8.08 8.17 26.84
CA GLN A 204 8.99 7.92 27.96
C GLN A 204 8.27 7.36 29.19
N LYS A 205 7.01 7.72 29.46
CA LYS A 205 6.36 7.43 30.76
C LYS A 205 5.27 6.35 30.71
N TYR A 206 4.70 6.06 29.54
CA TYR A 206 3.52 5.18 29.44
C TYR A 206 3.82 3.74 29.01
N PHE A 207 5.06 3.46 28.60
CA PHE A 207 5.47 2.16 28.08
C PHE A 207 6.55 1.51 28.94
N ALA A 208 6.82 0.24 28.70
CA ALA A 208 7.97 -0.44 29.26
C ALA A 208 9.27 0.20 28.74
N GLN A 209 10.21 0.46 29.65
CA GLN A 209 11.49 1.11 29.31
C GLN A 209 12.54 0.12 28.78
N THR A 210 12.35 -1.16 29.05
CA THR A 210 13.12 -2.27 28.50
C THR A 210 12.17 -3.42 28.19
N ASN A 211 12.65 -4.45 27.46
CA ASN A 211 11.82 -5.62 27.16
C ASN A 211 11.41 -6.41 28.42
N THR A 212 12.16 -6.27 29.51
CA THR A 212 11.91 -6.93 30.80
C THR A 212 11.16 -6.05 31.80
N ALA A 213 11.08 -4.74 31.56
CA ALA A 213 10.36 -3.80 32.42
C ALA A 213 8.83 -4.02 32.36
N PRO A 214 8.10 -3.68 33.43
CA PRO A 214 6.64 -3.69 33.42
C PRO A 214 6.08 -2.65 32.44
N GLY A 215 4.92 -2.95 31.85
CA GLY A 215 4.23 -2.06 30.92
C GLY A 215 4.06 -2.66 29.52
N ALA A 216 3.26 -1.96 28.71
CA ALA A 216 3.09 -2.28 27.30
C ALA A 216 4.40 -2.09 26.53
N PRO A 217 4.67 -2.87 25.46
CA PRO A 217 5.80 -2.62 24.58
C PRO A 217 5.79 -1.18 24.07
N LYS A 218 6.96 -0.55 24.01
CA LYS A 218 7.09 0.75 23.36
C LYS A 218 6.77 0.58 21.86
N PRO A 219 5.99 1.50 21.24
CA PRO A 219 5.68 1.42 19.81
C PRO A 219 6.94 1.52 18.97
N ALA A 220 6.94 0.89 17.78
CA ALA A 220 8.04 1.05 16.84
C ALA A 220 7.97 2.39 16.11
N TYR A 221 6.77 2.93 15.92
CA TYR A 221 6.53 4.14 15.14
C TYR A 221 5.68 5.15 15.92
N LEU A 222 6.05 6.43 15.81
CA LEU A 222 5.23 7.58 16.18
C LEU A 222 4.92 8.37 14.93
N GLU A 223 3.66 8.38 14.48
CA GLU A 223 3.20 9.34 13.49
C GLU A 223 2.89 10.68 14.16
N VAL A 224 3.43 11.77 13.61
CA VAL A 224 3.22 13.11 14.18
C VAL A 224 1.73 13.45 14.24
N VAL A 225 1.00 13.28 13.12
CA VAL A 225 -0.43 13.59 13.04
C VAL A 225 -1.04 12.88 11.83
N ASN A 226 -2.27 12.38 11.98
CA ASN A 226 -3.02 11.71 10.93
C ASN A 226 -3.60 12.70 9.90
N GLU A 227 -3.31 12.51 8.61
CA GLU A 227 -3.97 13.21 7.49
C GLU A 227 -4.06 14.75 7.60
N PRO A 228 -2.98 15.45 8.00
CA PRO A 228 -3.04 16.86 8.37
C PRO A 228 -3.44 17.77 7.22
N LEU A 229 -2.98 17.52 5.98
CA LEU A 229 -3.36 18.38 4.85
C LEU A 229 -4.84 18.25 4.49
N TYR A 230 -5.46 17.09 4.70
CA TYR A 230 -6.88 16.91 4.41
C TYR A 230 -7.72 17.80 5.31
N ASP A 231 -7.46 17.73 6.62
CA ASP A 231 -8.26 18.41 7.63
C ASP A 231 -7.85 19.88 7.84
N LEU A 232 -6.56 20.23 7.73
CA LEU A 232 -6.09 21.59 8.03
C LEU A 232 -6.03 22.52 6.80
N ASN A 233 -6.06 22.00 5.57
CA ASN A 233 -5.84 22.82 4.37
C ASN A 233 -6.79 22.53 3.20
N ILE A 234 -7.01 21.26 2.86
CA ILE A 234 -7.80 20.87 1.68
C ILE A 234 -9.30 21.03 1.96
N ALA A 235 -9.78 20.45 3.06
CA ALA A 235 -11.18 20.48 3.47
C ALA A 235 -11.35 20.71 4.99
N PRO A 236 -10.97 21.91 5.50
CA PRO A 236 -11.20 22.25 6.90
C PRO A 236 -12.66 22.16 7.31
N LYS A 237 -12.90 21.52 8.45
CA LYS A 237 -14.24 21.36 9.04
C LYS A 237 -14.54 22.49 10.02
N ASN A 238 -15.83 22.64 10.35
CA ASN A 238 -16.32 23.54 11.41
C ASN A 238 -15.95 25.02 11.20
N GLY A 239 -15.83 25.47 9.95
CA GLY A 239 -15.52 26.87 9.61
C GLY A 239 -14.09 27.31 9.93
N ARG A 240 -13.15 26.37 10.14
CA ARG A 240 -11.74 26.69 10.39
C ARG A 240 -11.07 27.23 9.12
N ASP A 241 -10.17 28.19 9.31
CA ASP A 241 -9.30 28.69 8.25
C ASP A 241 -8.28 27.64 7.81
N LYS A 242 -7.82 27.76 6.57
CA LYS A 242 -6.75 26.90 6.03
C LYS A 242 -5.43 27.24 6.69
N ALA A 243 -4.83 26.27 7.38
CA ALA A 243 -3.47 26.40 7.87
C ALA A 243 -2.47 26.43 6.69
N PRO A 244 -1.42 27.27 6.75
CA PRO A 244 -0.36 27.25 5.75
C PRO A 244 0.34 25.89 5.70
N ILE A 245 0.48 25.30 4.51
CA ILE A 245 1.13 23.99 4.30
C ILE A 245 2.55 23.99 4.88
N ALA A 246 3.30 25.07 4.69
CA ALA A 246 4.65 25.21 5.21
C ALA A 246 4.71 25.11 6.75
N ASP A 247 3.70 25.62 7.46
CA ASP A 247 3.67 25.56 8.92
C ASP A 247 3.27 24.17 9.43
N ILE A 248 2.39 23.45 8.70
CA ILE A 248 2.11 22.03 8.96
C ILE A 248 3.38 21.19 8.83
N PHE A 249 4.24 21.47 7.86
CA PHE A 249 5.49 20.72 7.69
C PHE A 249 6.57 21.13 8.70
N LYS A 250 6.69 22.42 9.05
CA LYS A 250 7.53 22.86 10.17
C LYS A 250 7.09 22.25 11.50
N TYR A 251 5.79 22.04 11.69
CA TYR A 251 5.23 21.36 12.85
C TYR A 251 5.78 19.92 12.97
N HIS A 252 5.82 19.15 11.88
CA HIS A 252 6.43 17.81 11.89
C HIS A 252 7.90 17.81 12.29
N LYS A 253 8.67 18.74 11.70
CA LYS A 253 10.09 18.95 12.05
C LYS A 253 10.27 19.25 13.53
N SER A 254 9.48 20.16 14.07
CA SER A 254 9.58 20.58 15.47
C SER A 254 9.20 19.45 16.42
N VAL A 255 8.10 18.74 16.14
CA VAL A 255 7.68 17.58 16.93
C VAL A 255 8.77 16.50 16.96
N ALA A 256 9.37 16.16 15.81
CA ALA A 256 10.46 15.19 15.77
C ALA A 256 11.66 15.63 16.62
N LYS A 257 12.06 16.90 16.53
CA LYS A 257 13.18 17.42 17.33
C LYS A 257 12.90 17.37 18.83
N GLU A 258 11.68 17.70 19.26
CA GLU A 258 11.29 17.64 20.67
C GLU A 258 11.28 16.21 21.22
N VAL A 259 10.74 15.25 20.46
CA VAL A 259 10.76 13.83 20.80
C VAL A 259 12.21 13.32 21.00
N ARG A 260 13.19 13.99 20.39
CA ARG A 260 14.62 13.66 20.40
C ARG A 260 15.47 14.52 21.38
N LYS A 261 14.92 15.33 22.28
CA LYS A 261 15.75 16.08 23.28
C LYS A 261 16.46 15.16 24.29
N THR A 262 17.60 15.57 24.84
CA THR A 262 18.64 14.73 25.51
C THR A 262 18.16 13.78 26.62
N ASN A 263 17.16 14.15 27.43
CA ASN A 263 16.59 13.24 28.44
C ASN A 263 15.57 12.22 27.86
N ASN A 264 15.08 12.50 26.66
CA ASN A 264 14.20 11.62 25.87
C ASN A 264 14.99 10.70 24.93
N GLN A 265 16.26 11.01 24.64
CA GLN A 265 17.05 10.32 23.60
C GLN A 265 17.24 8.83 23.89
N THR A 266 17.82 8.41 25.01
CA THR A 266 18.14 6.98 25.21
C THR A 266 16.91 6.08 25.14
N LEU A 267 15.76 6.55 25.65
CA LEU A 267 14.53 5.76 25.71
C LEU A 267 13.66 5.87 24.45
N ASN A 268 13.70 7.00 23.73
CA ASN A 268 12.87 7.21 22.53
C ASN A 268 13.65 7.03 21.22
N LYS A 269 14.99 6.89 21.24
CA LYS A 269 15.85 6.77 20.04
C LYS A 269 15.45 5.62 19.11
N ASN A 270 14.86 4.57 19.66
CA ASN A 270 14.45 3.40 18.88
C ASN A 270 13.04 3.56 18.26
N VAL A 271 12.22 4.51 18.73
CA VAL A 271 10.90 4.80 18.15
C VAL A 271 11.11 5.67 16.93
N LYS A 272 10.70 5.22 15.75
CA LYS A 272 10.83 5.94 14.49
C LYS A 272 9.74 7.00 14.37
N VAL A 273 10.11 8.26 14.13
CA VAL A 273 9.14 9.34 13.91
C VAL A 273 8.77 9.38 12.43
N ALA A 274 7.46 9.37 12.16
CA ALA A 274 6.88 9.27 10.84
C ALA A 274 6.01 10.48 10.50
N GLY A 275 6.01 10.85 9.22
CA GLY A 275 5.14 11.89 8.68
C GLY A 275 5.12 11.94 7.16
N TYR A 276 4.20 12.68 6.54
CA TYR A 276 3.14 13.46 7.20
C TYR A 276 1.78 12.72 7.22
N THR A 277 1.76 11.41 6.98
CA THR A 277 0.54 10.57 6.97
C THR A 277 -0.47 11.12 5.97
N VAL A 278 -0.04 11.25 4.71
CA VAL A 278 -0.85 11.85 3.64
C VAL A 278 -2.09 11.02 3.32
N ALA A 279 -3.27 11.65 3.34
CA ALA A 279 -4.53 10.99 2.97
C ALA A 279 -4.60 10.62 1.48
N PHE A 280 -4.18 11.56 0.62
CA PHE A 280 -4.34 11.47 -0.84
C PHE A 280 -3.05 11.89 -1.56
N PRO A 281 -2.08 10.97 -1.73
CA PRO A 281 -0.87 11.21 -2.53
C PRO A 281 -1.23 11.20 -4.02
N ASN A 282 -1.74 12.34 -4.50
CA ASN A 282 -2.16 12.56 -5.89
C ASN A 282 -1.15 13.48 -6.57
N TYR A 283 0.02 12.94 -6.89
CA TYR A 283 1.18 13.73 -7.31
C TYR A 283 1.00 14.40 -8.67
N ASP A 284 0.26 13.78 -9.56
CA ASP A 284 0.01 14.20 -10.93
C ASP A 284 -0.96 15.39 -11.05
N TRP A 285 -1.66 15.74 -9.97
CA TRP A 285 -2.65 16.83 -9.99
C TRP A 285 -2.01 18.19 -10.29
N ASN A 286 -2.75 19.00 -11.06
CA ASN A 286 -2.33 20.32 -11.50
C ASN A 286 -0.95 20.29 -12.18
N ASN A 287 -0.75 19.33 -13.10
CA ASN A 287 0.51 19.16 -13.83
C ASN A 287 1.73 19.00 -12.90
N PHE A 288 1.57 18.16 -11.87
CA PHE A 288 2.55 17.91 -10.82
C PHE A 288 2.85 19.06 -9.84
N GLU A 289 2.10 20.16 -9.87
CA GLU A 289 2.19 21.19 -8.83
C GLU A 289 1.81 20.65 -7.45
N ARG A 290 0.94 19.63 -7.38
CA ARG A 290 0.60 19.02 -6.09
C ARG A 290 1.79 18.28 -5.47
N TRP A 291 2.64 17.65 -6.28
CA TRP A 291 3.89 17.07 -5.79
C TRP A 291 4.85 18.15 -5.24
N GLU A 292 5.04 19.24 -5.99
CA GLU A 292 5.94 20.34 -5.59
C GLU A 292 5.50 20.99 -4.28
N ASN A 293 4.21 21.31 -4.17
CA ASN A 293 3.66 22.05 -3.03
C ASN A 293 3.39 21.19 -1.79
N ASN A 294 3.34 19.85 -1.93
CA ASN A 294 3.06 18.95 -0.82
C ASN A 294 4.27 18.07 -0.50
N ASP A 295 4.38 16.88 -1.09
CA ASP A 295 5.32 15.84 -0.68
C ASP A 295 6.77 16.27 -0.87
N LYS A 296 7.11 16.95 -1.98
CA LYS A 296 8.45 17.49 -2.17
C LYS A 296 8.78 18.57 -1.12
N LEU A 297 7.86 19.52 -0.91
CA LEU A 297 8.01 20.56 0.11
C LEU A 297 8.15 19.97 1.51
N PHE A 298 7.40 18.91 1.84
CA PHE A 298 7.54 18.20 3.11
C PHE A 298 8.92 17.55 3.24
N ILE A 299 9.37 16.82 2.22
CA ILE A 299 10.67 16.16 2.21
C ILE A 299 11.79 17.21 2.39
N ASP A 300 11.69 18.35 1.71
CA ASP A 300 12.66 19.44 1.82
C ASP A 300 12.63 20.16 3.17
N THR A 301 11.46 20.24 3.80
CA THR A 301 11.26 20.98 5.07
C THR A 301 11.59 20.14 6.29
N ALA A 302 11.07 18.91 6.36
CA ALA A 302 11.06 18.05 7.55
C ALA A 302 11.65 16.66 7.31
N GLY A 303 11.92 16.25 6.06
CA GLY A 303 12.30 14.87 5.76
C GLY A 303 13.63 14.41 6.35
N ALA A 304 14.54 15.35 6.65
CA ALA A 304 15.78 15.05 7.39
C ALA A 304 15.50 14.63 8.85
N ASP A 305 14.45 15.19 9.46
CA ASP A 305 14.06 14.94 10.85
C ASP A 305 13.09 13.75 10.99
N MET A 306 12.47 13.29 9.89
CA MET A 306 11.65 12.07 9.86
C MET A 306 12.51 10.83 9.69
N ASP A 307 12.22 9.76 10.42
CA ASP A 307 12.86 8.46 10.20
C ASP A 307 12.22 7.69 9.04
N VAL A 308 10.91 7.85 8.85
CA VAL A 308 10.06 7.08 7.93
C VAL A 308 9.03 8.01 7.30
N PHE A 309 8.70 7.85 6.02
CA PHE A 309 7.61 8.59 5.40
C PHE A 309 6.31 7.81 5.52
N SER A 310 5.25 8.46 6.01
CA SER A 310 3.95 7.81 6.19
C SER A 310 2.92 8.31 5.20
N ILE A 311 2.18 7.37 4.59
CA ILE A 311 1.21 7.62 3.53
C ILE A 311 -0.01 6.68 3.66
N HIS A 312 -1.16 7.13 3.15
CA HIS A 312 -2.35 6.30 2.97
C HIS A 312 -2.60 6.03 1.48
N LEU A 313 -3.06 4.82 1.16
CA LEU A 313 -3.26 4.36 -0.22
C LEU A 313 -4.62 3.69 -0.39
N TYR A 314 -5.57 4.43 -0.95
CA TYR A 314 -6.92 3.94 -1.21
C TYR A 314 -7.28 3.95 -2.70
N ASP A 315 -7.83 2.83 -3.16
CA ASP A 315 -8.61 2.72 -4.40
C ASP A 315 -9.98 3.38 -4.25
N PHE A 316 -10.49 3.98 -5.34
CA PHE A 316 -11.77 4.67 -5.40
C PHE A 316 -12.70 4.03 -6.46
N PRO A 317 -13.27 2.84 -6.20
CA PRO A 317 -14.08 2.11 -7.18
C PRO A 317 -15.41 2.80 -7.50
N THR A 318 -15.92 3.67 -6.62
CA THR A 318 -17.26 4.27 -6.79
C THR A 318 -17.26 5.78 -6.55
N HIS A 319 -16.12 6.45 -6.75
CA HIS A 319 -16.00 7.88 -6.52
C HIS A 319 -16.82 8.68 -7.55
N PRO A 320 -17.46 9.82 -7.19
CA PRO A 320 -18.27 10.60 -8.14
C PRO A 320 -17.55 11.01 -9.43
N ARG A 321 -16.23 11.24 -9.35
CA ARG A 321 -15.37 11.55 -10.51
C ARG A 321 -15.09 10.37 -11.45
N GLY A 322 -15.16 9.12 -10.97
CA GLY A 322 -14.77 7.94 -11.74
C GLY A 322 -14.33 6.76 -10.88
N GLU A 323 -13.93 5.68 -11.55
CA GLU A 323 -13.24 4.51 -11.00
C GLU A 323 -11.72 4.78 -10.97
N GLU A 324 -11.25 5.34 -9.86
CA GLU A 324 -9.85 5.76 -9.71
C GLU A 324 -9.09 4.72 -8.88
N TYR A 325 -8.45 3.77 -9.56
CA TYR A 325 -7.61 2.76 -8.90
C TYR A 325 -6.19 3.29 -8.71
N ARG A 326 -5.60 2.94 -7.58
CA ARG A 326 -4.17 3.04 -7.29
C ARG A 326 -3.46 1.73 -7.60
N ARG A 327 -4.10 0.59 -7.31
CA ARG A 327 -3.55 -0.72 -7.67
C ARG A 327 -3.17 -0.77 -9.16
N GLY A 328 -2.09 -1.47 -9.45
CA GLY A 328 -1.37 -1.43 -10.71
C GLY A 328 -0.38 -0.27 -10.78
N SER A 329 -0.16 0.26 -11.98
CA SER A 329 0.92 1.18 -12.32
C SER A 329 0.89 2.50 -11.52
N ASN A 330 -0.27 2.94 -11.02
CA ASN A 330 -0.39 4.20 -10.30
C ASN A 330 0.27 4.20 -8.91
N VAL A 331 0.08 3.14 -8.12
CA VAL A 331 0.75 3.02 -6.82
C VAL A 331 2.26 2.83 -7.02
N GLU A 332 2.66 2.08 -8.05
CA GLU A 332 4.07 1.95 -8.43
C GLU A 332 4.73 3.31 -8.69
N ALA A 333 4.07 4.19 -9.44
CA ALA A 333 4.60 5.53 -9.74
C ALA A 333 4.63 6.44 -8.51
N THR A 334 3.64 6.31 -7.63
CA THR A 334 3.57 7.04 -6.37
C THR A 334 4.76 6.65 -5.48
N LEU A 335 5.00 5.35 -5.29
CA LEU A 335 6.11 4.84 -4.48
C LEU A 335 7.47 5.17 -5.13
N ASP A 336 7.62 4.97 -6.44
CA ASP A 336 8.87 5.27 -7.16
C ASP A 336 9.24 6.74 -7.08
N MET A 337 8.27 7.66 -7.15
CA MET A 337 8.55 9.10 -7.07
C MET A 337 9.05 9.50 -5.67
N LEU A 338 8.48 8.93 -4.61
CA LEU A 338 8.96 9.11 -3.23
C LEU A 338 10.36 8.54 -3.04
N GLU A 339 10.61 7.32 -3.49
CA GLU A 339 11.92 6.66 -3.39
C GLU A 339 12.99 7.44 -4.17
N GLN A 340 12.69 7.80 -5.41
CA GLN A 340 13.59 8.56 -6.30
C GLN A 340 13.99 9.90 -5.68
N TYR A 341 13.03 10.68 -5.18
CA TYR A 341 13.35 11.97 -4.57
C TYR A 341 14.03 11.82 -3.21
N SER A 342 13.72 10.75 -2.45
CA SER A 342 14.46 10.42 -1.23
C SER A 342 15.93 10.15 -1.51
N ASN A 343 16.24 9.40 -2.58
CA ASN A 343 17.62 9.13 -2.99
C ASN A 343 18.35 10.41 -3.42
N ILE A 344 17.70 11.27 -4.21
CA ILE A 344 18.26 12.58 -4.60
C ILE A 344 18.54 13.44 -3.35
N LYS A 345 17.61 13.47 -2.39
CA LYS A 345 17.71 14.36 -1.23
C LYS A 345 18.65 13.85 -0.14
N PHE A 346 18.69 12.54 0.09
CA PHE A 346 19.35 11.94 1.26
C PHE A 346 20.41 10.90 0.92
N GLY A 347 20.63 10.60 -0.37
CA GLY A 347 21.53 9.51 -0.81
C GLY A 347 21.02 8.11 -0.49
N ARG A 348 19.75 7.97 -0.07
CA ARG A 348 19.10 6.69 0.23
C ARG A 348 17.58 6.82 0.20
N THR A 349 16.91 5.69 -0.05
CA THR A 349 15.46 5.57 0.17
C THR A 349 15.13 5.69 1.66
N LYS A 350 14.17 6.56 2.01
CA LYS A 350 13.55 6.57 3.34
C LYS A 350 12.53 5.43 3.40
N PRO A 351 12.48 4.64 4.49
CA PRO A 351 11.46 3.62 4.63
C PRO A 351 10.05 4.23 4.54
N LEU A 352 9.09 3.42 4.09
CA LEU A 352 7.70 3.82 3.88
C LEU A 352 6.76 3.12 4.87
N LEU A 353 5.97 3.90 5.59
CA LEU A 353 4.91 3.43 6.46
C LEU A 353 3.58 3.60 5.73
N ILE A 354 2.95 2.50 5.35
CA ILE A 354 1.61 2.52 4.74
C ILE A 354 0.64 2.24 5.89
N SER A 355 0.42 3.25 6.71
CA SER A 355 -0.35 3.14 7.96
C SER A 355 -1.82 2.82 7.72
N GLU A 356 -2.33 3.08 6.52
CA GLU A 356 -3.65 2.69 6.04
C GLU A 356 -3.64 2.43 4.53
N TYR A 357 -4.20 1.31 4.09
CA TYR A 357 -4.51 1.07 2.68
C TYR A 357 -5.82 0.32 2.50
N GLY A 358 -6.39 0.35 1.28
CA GLY A 358 -7.60 -0.38 0.93
C GLY A 358 -8.42 0.28 -0.18
N ALA A 359 -9.74 0.33 -0.01
CA ALA A 359 -10.63 1.06 -0.91
C ALA A 359 -11.64 1.93 -0.16
N SER A 360 -11.91 3.13 -0.69
CA SER A 360 -12.99 4.01 -0.24
C SER A 360 -14.19 3.90 -1.19
N VAL A 361 -15.27 3.28 -0.70
CA VAL A 361 -16.49 2.97 -1.48
C VAL A 361 -17.50 4.12 -1.36
N HIS A 362 -17.19 5.24 -2.00
CA HIS A 362 -17.89 6.52 -1.86
C HIS A 362 -19.41 6.46 -2.07
N ALA A 363 -19.91 5.66 -3.03
CA ALA A 363 -21.34 5.52 -3.30
C ALA A 363 -22.14 4.92 -2.12
N LEU A 364 -21.43 4.30 -1.17
CA LEU A 364 -21.98 3.66 0.03
C LEU A 364 -21.56 4.35 1.33
N ARG A 365 -20.98 5.55 1.29
CA ARG A 365 -20.64 6.31 2.51
C ARG A 365 -21.91 6.69 3.29
N ASN A 366 -21.86 6.62 4.62
CA ASN A 366 -22.99 6.91 5.51
C ASN A 366 -24.27 6.11 5.16
N LYS A 367 -24.10 4.81 4.83
CA LYS A 367 -25.19 3.86 4.55
C LYS A 367 -25.02 2.59 5.38
N PRO A 368 -26.07 1.75 5.56
CA PRO A 368 -25.95 0.46 6.21
C PRO A 368 -24.83 -0.40 5.62
N TRP A 369 -24.33 -1.35 6.39
CA TRP A 369 -23.37 -2.34 5.88
C TRP A 369 -23.96 -3.11 4.69
N THR A 370 -23.12 -3.42 3.70
CA THR A 370 -23.46 -4.32 2.59
C THR A 370 -22.26 -5.18 2.21
N HIS A 371 -22.50 -6.40 1.73
CA HIS A 371 -21.44 -7.28 1.22
C HIS A 371 -20.72 -6.67 0.00
N VAL A 372 -21.42 -5.86 -0.80
CA VAL A 372 -20.83 -5.14 -1.95
C VAL A 372 -19.71 -4.20 -1.49
N ARG A 373 -19.90 -3.49 -0.37
CA ARG A 373 -18.87 -2.60 0.19
C ARG A 373 -17.62 -3.38 0.55
N ASP A 374 -17.78 -4.52 1.20
CA ASP A 374 -16.66 -5.34 1.64
C ASP A 374 -15.93 -5.99 0.47
N ALA A 375 -16.65 -6.42 -0.56
CA ALA A 375 -16.07 -6.99 -1.77
C ALA A 375 -15.16 -5.99 -2.52
N GLU A 376 -15.57 -4.74 -2.63
CA GLU A 376 -14.73 -3.68 -3.21
C GLU A 376 -13.47 -3.42 -2.37
N LYS A 377 -13.57 -3.49 -1.05
CA LYS A 377 -12.42 -3.32 -0.15
C LYS A 377 -11.45 -4.50 -0.23
N LEU A 378 -11.95 -5.73 -0.27
CA LEU A 378 -11.14 -6.94 -0.38
C LEU A 378 -10.31 -6.97 -1.67
N ARG A 379 -10.84 -6.45 -2.78
CA ARG A 379 -10.07 -6.26 -4.04
C ARG A 379 -8.88 -5.35 -3.82
N GLY A 380 -9.13 -4.17 -3.27
CA GLY A 380 -8.08 -3.18 -2.97
C GLY A 380 -7.05 -3.74 -1.99
N TYR A 381 -7.48 -4.43 -0.92
CA TYR A 381 -6.56 -5.00 0.07
C TYR A 381 -5.61 -6.01 -0.55
N ASN A 382 -6.10 -6.97 -1.32
CA ASN A 382 -5.22 -8.00 -1.86
C ASN A 382 -4.30 -7.47 -2.97
N ALA A 383 -4.84 -6.67 -3.90
CA ALA A 383 -4.04 -6.13 -5.00
C ALA A 383 -2.92 -5.22 -4.49
N LEU A 384 -3.23 -4.29 -3.57
CA LEU A 384 -2.22 -3.41 -3.00
C LEU A 384 -1.21 -4.19 -2.14
N LEU A 385 -1.66 -5.17 -1.36
CA LEU A 385 -0.74 -6.01 -0.58
C LEU A 385 0.26 -6.71 -1.50
N THR A 386 -0.18 -7.37 -2.58
CA THR A 386 0.73 -8.08 -3.49
C THR A 386 1.82 -7.14 -4.03
N GLN A 387 1.49 -5.91 -4.42
CA GLN A 387 2.48 -4.91 -4.87
C GLN A 387 3.44 -4.47 -3.75
N PHE A 388 2.97 -4.42 -2.50
CA PHE A 388 3.81 -4.10 -1.35
C PHE A 388 4.83 -5.20 -1.06
N LEU A 389 4.53 -6.47 -1.41
CA LEU A 389 5.47 -7.58 -1.21
C LEU A 389 6.70 -7.51 -2.12
N GLU A 390 6.62 -6.76 -3.23
CA GLU A 390 7.75 -6.50 -4.14
C GLU A 390 8.74 -5.45 -3.59
N ARG A 391 8.44 -4.85 -2.43
CA ARG A 391 9.23 -3.78 -1.80
C ARG A 391 9.46 -4.02 -0.30
N PRO A 392 9.83 -5.24 0.14
CA PRO A 392 9.85 -5.57 1.55
C PRO A 392 11.01 -4.91 2.31
N ASP A 393 12.04 -4.46 1.60
CA ASP A 393 13.19 -3.70 2.11
C ASP A 393 12.87 -2.21 2.34
N VAL A 394 11.96 -1.64 1.53
CA VAL A 394 11.53 -0.24 1.63
C VAL A 394 10.32 -0.08 2.55
N ILE A 395 9.34 -0.98 2.48
CA ILE A 395 8.12 -0.89 3.29
C ILE A 395 8.46 -1.26 4.74
N ALA A 396 8.22 -0.33 5.64
CA ALA A 396 8.42 -0.49 7.07
C ALA A 396 7.27 -1.28 7.70
N LYS A 397 6.02 -0.99 7.30
CA LYS A 397 4.78 -1.70 7.67
C LYS A 397 3.65 -1.27 6.74
N ALA A 398 2.73 -2.18 6.43
CA ALA A 398 1.51 -1.89 5.67
C ALA A 398 0.28 -2.46 6.40
N ILE A 399 -0.73 -1.61 6.63
CA ILE A 399 -1.90 -1.98 7.45
C ILE A 399 -3.18 -1.80 6.64
N PRO A 400 -3.94 -2.89 6.36
CA PRO A 400 -5.27 -2.75 5.77
C PRO A 400 -6.16 -2.02 6.77
N PHE A 401 -6.90 -1.00 6.32
CA PHE A 401 -7.70 -0.18 7.21
C PHE A 401 -8.99 -0.89 7.68
N ILE A 402 -8.82 -1.79 8.64
CA ILE A 402 -9.85 -2.63 9.22
C ILE A 402 -9.74 -2.51 10.75
N PRO A 403 -10.46 -1.58 11.38
CA PRO A 403 -10.64 -1.59 12.83
C PRO A 403 -11.65 -2.68 13.26
N VAL A 404 -11.75 -2.97 14.55
CA VAL A 404 -12.57 -4.10 15.05
C VAL A 404 -14.07 -3.83 14.87
N LYS A 405 -14.63 -2.91 15.67
CA LYS A 405 -16.05 -2.49 15.63
C LYS A 405 -16.19 -1.01 15.28
N ALA A 406 -15.17 -0.20 15.52
CA ALA A 406 -15.14 1.24 15.27
C ALA A 406 -16.41 2.00 15.69
N GLU A 407 -16.91 1.72 16.90
CA GLU A 407 -18.13 2.38 17.41
C GLU A 407 -17.91 3.89 17.63
N TRP A 408 -16.66 4.31 17.82
CA TRP A 408 -16.26 5.72 17.84
C TRP A 408 -16.58 6.47 16.53
N GLY A 409 -16.73 5.75 15.42
CA GLY A 409 -16.99 6.30 14.08
C GLY A 409 -18.46 6.18 13.66
N ARG A 410 -19.37 5.81 14.56
CA ARG A 410 -20.80 5.71 14.26
C ARG A 410 -21.35 7.09 13.88
N HIS A 411 -22.07 7.13 12.76
CA HIS A 411 -22.71 8.34 12.26
C HIS A 411 -23.85 8.77 13.20
N THR A 412 -23.79 10.00 13.69
CA THR A 412 -24.76 10.52 14.67
C THR A 412 -26.11 10.89 14.05
N ASP A 413 -26.11 11.22 12.75
CA ASP A 413 -27.27 11.59 11.95
C ASP A 413 -28.08 10.38 11.49
N THR A 414 -27.42 9.31 11.05
CA THR A 414 -28.08 8.10 10.53
C THR A 414 -28.12 6.95 11.53
N GLY A 415 -27.26 6.98 12.54
CA GLY A 415 -27.03 5.87 13.45
C GLY A 415 -26.22 4.73 12.86
N TYR A 416 -25.77 4.81 11.59
CA TYR A 416 -25.03 3.73 10.96
C TYR A 416 -23.61 3.60 11.53
N PRO A 417 -23.13 2.38 11.82
CA PRO A 417 -21.76 2.17 12.27
C PRO A 417 -20.73 2.64 11.24
N TYR A 418 -19.47 2.76 11.66
CA TYR A 418 -18.36 3.10 10.77
C TYR A 418 -18.23 2.10 9.62
N GLU A 419 -17.82 2.57 8.45
CA GLU A 419 -17.89 1.79 7.22
C GLU A 419 -16.78 0.75 7.04
N ASN A 420 -15.67 0.88 7.79
CA ASN A 420 -14.56 -0.07 7.82
C ASN A 420 -14.60 -0.82 9.15
N ARG A 421 -15.00 -2.09 9.18
CA ARG A 421 -15.07 -2.88 10.42
C ARG A 421 -14.84 -4.36 10.16
N LEU A 422 -14.08 -5.01 11.03
CA LEU A 422 -13.96 -6.46 11.10
C LEU A 422 -15.28 -7.11 11.54
N MET A 423 -16.03 -6.43 12.40
CA MET A 423 -17.24 -6.92 13.04
C MET A 423 -18.47 -6.10 12.63
N ARG A 424 -19.60 -6.77 12.43
CA ARG A 424 -20.94 -6.18 12.29
C ARG A 424 -21.89 -6.88 13.25
N GLN A 425 -23.01 -6.26 13.55
CA GLN A 425 -24.10 -6.94 14.23
C GLN A 425 -24.86 -7.84 13.24
N GLU A 426 -25.44 -8.95 13.71
CA GLU A 426 -26.13 -9.92 12.84
C GLU A 426 -27.24 -9.26 12.01
N PHE A 427 -28.07 -8.40 12.63
CA PHE A 427 -29.17 -7.69 11.95
C PHE A 427 -28.73 -6.78 10.80
N GLU A 428 -27.44 -6.41 10.71
CA GLU A 428 -26.97 -5.51 9.66
C GLU A 428 -27.01 -6.15 8.27
N LYS A 429 -27.00 -7.49 8.18
CA LYS A 429 -27.17 -8.19 6.91
C LYS A 429 -28.65 -8.37 6.62
N TYR A 430 -29.06 -7.97 5.41
CA TYR A 430 -30.45 -8.12 4.96
C TYR A 430 -30.96 -9.55 5.19
N GLY A 431 -32.12 -9.68 5.84
CA GLY A 431 -32.75 -10.95 6.19
C GLY A 431 -32.22 -11.63 7.45
N GLN A 432 -31.22 -11.07 8.13
CA GLN A 432 -30.75 -11.54 9.43
C GLN A 432 -31.34 -10.70 10.58
N THR A 433 -31.40 -11.28 11.76
CA THR A 433 -31.81 -10.64 13.02
C THR A 433 -30.78 -10.98 14.11
N GLY A 434 -30.83 -10.31 15.26
CA GLY A 434 -29.88 -10.51 16.35
C GLY A 434 -28.85 -9.38 16.48
N THR A 435 -28.39 -9.14 17.70
CA THR A 435 -27.48 -8.01 18.02
C THR A 435 -26.03 -8.43 18.18
N ASP A 436 -25.76 -9.75 18.13
CA ASP A 436 -24.43 -10.28 18.33
C ASP A 436 -23.48 -9.82 17.22
N TRP A 437 -22.25 -9.56 17.61
CA TRP A 437 -21.15 -9.19 16.73
C TRP A 437 -20.59 -10.44 16.05
N VAL A 438 -20.70 -10.45 14.73
CA VAL A 438 -20.17 -11.47 13.83
C VAL A 438 -19.21 -10.83 12.85
N TYR A 439 -18.35 -11.63 12.21
CA TYR A 439 -17.45 -11.11 11.20
C TYR A 439 -18.21 -10.49 10.02
N THR A 440 -17.68 -9.37 9.52
CA THR A 440 -17.95 -8.89 8.17
C THR A 440 -17.21 -9.76 7.15
N ASP A 441 -17.40 -9.50 5.85
CA ASP A 441 -16.68 -10.24 4.83
C ASP A 441 -15.18 -9.91 4.82
N LEU A 442 -14.77 -8.82 5.47
CA LEU A 442 -13.36 -8.40 5.57
C LEU A 442 -12.47 -9.43 6.27
N VAL A 443 -13.04 -10.31 7.12
CA VAL A 443 -12.29 -11.44 7.72
C VAL A 443 -11.66 -12.36 6.66
N LYS A 444 -12.24 -12.42 5.45
CA LYS A 444 -11.77 -13.30 4.36
C LYS A 444 -10.37 -12.94 3.88
N PHE A 445 -9.92 -11.70 4.04
CA PHE A 445 -8.53 -11.32 3.82
C PHE A 445 -7.59 -12.13 4.73
N PHE A 446 -7.84 -12.13 6.04
CA PHE A 446 -7.01 -12.87 7.00
C PHE A 446 -7.11 -14.38 6.83
N GLN A 447 -8.29 -14.90 6.49
CA GLN A 447 -8.50 -16.32 6.20
C GLN A 447 -7.74 -16.79 4.96
N LEU A 448 -7.72 -15.98 3.89
CA LEU A 448 -6.96 -16.26 2.68
C LEU A 448 -5.46 -16.38 3.00
N TRP A 449 -4.90 -15.36 3.67
CA TRP A 449 -3.48 -15.23 3.98
C TRP A 449 -2.97 -16.01 5.20
N SER A 450 -3.85 -16.75 5.91
CA SER A 450 -3.54 -17.35 7.22
C SER A 450 -2.32 -18.27 7.26
N ASP A 451 -1.98 -18.90 6.13
CA ASP A 451 -0.95 -19.94 6.07
C ASP A 451 0.39 -19.47 5.50
N VAL A 452 0.41 -18.33 4.79
CA VAL A 452 1.58 -17.86 4.02
C VAL A 452 2.71 -17.44 4.95
N LYS A 453 3.89 -18.03 4.74
CA LYS A 453 5.15 -17.72 5.43
C LYS A 453 6.31 -18.44 4.73
N GLY A 454 7.52 -18.06 5.09
CA GLY A 454 8.74 -18.76 4.69
C GLY A 454 9.68 -17.89 3.87
N VAL A 455 10.64 -18.56 3.25
CA VAL A 455 11.66 -17.97 2.39
C VAL A 455 11.01 -17.55 1.08
N HIS A 456 11.23 -16.31 0.66
CA HIS A 456 10.79 -15.80 -0.64
C HIS A 456 11.57 -16.52 -1.74
N VAL A 457 10.88 -17.02 -2.76
CA VAL A 457 11.46 -17.75 -3.89
C VAL A 457 11.03 -17.11 -5.20
N ASP A 458 11.83 -17.33 -6.24
CA ASP A 458 11.63 -16.72 -7.54
C ASP A 458 10.27 -17.08 -8.14
N SER A 459 9.56 -16.07 -8.63
CA SER A 459 8.31 -16.23 -9.37
C SER A 459 8.16 -15.13 -10.41
N TRP A 460 7.49 -15.45 -11.51
CA TRP A 460 7.31 -14.54 -12.63
C TRP A 460 6.03 -14.87 -13.39
N ALA A 461 5.42 -13.84 -13.99
CA ALA A 461 4.26 -13.98 -14.86
C ALA A 461 4.52 -13.33 -16.22
N SER A 462 4.01 -13.94 -17.28
CA SER A 462 4.14 -13.42 -18.65
C SER A 462 3.27 -12.19 -18.93
N ASP A 463 2.37 -11.87 -18.00
CA ASP A 463 1.41 -10.76 -18.07
C ASP A 463 1.47 -10.00 -16.75
N LEU A 464 1.68 -8.68 -16.82
CA LEU A 464 1.86 -7.82 -15.66
C LEU A 464 0.57 -7.64 -14.85
N ASP A 465 -0.60 -7.90 -15.45
CA ASP A 465 -1.88 -7.85 -14.74
C ASP A 465 -2.10 -9.07 -13.85
N ILE A 466 -1.30 -10.13 -14.01
CA ILE A 466 -1.28 -11.28 -13.11
C ILE A 466 -0.07 -11.17 -12.19
N MET A 467 -0.28 -10.57 -11.03
CA MET A 467 0.78 -10.44 -10.04
C MET A 467 0.99 -11.77 -9.32
N VAL A 468 2.25 -12.22 -9.26
CA VAL A 468 2.66 -13.47 -8.61
C VAL A 468 3.71 -13.23 -7.53
N ASP A 469 3.63 -14.00 -6.45
CA ASP A 469 4.65 -14.07 -5.41
C ASP A 469 4.67 -15.50 -4.84
N ALA A 470 5.81 -15.96 -4.30
CA ALA A 470 5.96 -17.31 -3.79
C ALA A 470 6.85 -17.43 -2.54
N TYR A 471 6.42 -18.26 -1.59
CA TYR A 471 7.15 -18.51 -0.34
C TYR A 471 7.24 -19.98 0.02
N VAL A 472 8.41 -20.41 0.49
CA VAL A 472 8.67 -21.79 0.91
C VAL A 472 8.91 -21.87 2.42
N SER A 473 8.12 -22.69 3.09
CA SER A 473 8.26 -23.01 4.51
C SER A 473 8.37 -24.53 4.70
N ASN A 474 9.58 -25.02 4.93
CA ASN A 474 9.90 -26.45 5.08
C ASN A 474 9.53 -27.26 3.83
N ASN A 475 8.47 -28.07 3.89
CA ASN A 475 7.98 -28.88 2.77
C ASN A 475 6.74 -28.27 2.09
N LYS A 476 6.43 -27.00 2.37
CA LYS A 476 5.28 -26.30 1.81
C LYS A 476 5.72 -25.13 0.95
N ALA A 477 5.20 -25.05 -0.26
CA ALA A 477 5.28 -23.89 -1.13
C ALA A 477 3.92 -23.18 -1.17
N HIS A 478 3.93 -21.85 -1.03
CA HIS A 478 2.76 -20.99 -1.12
C HIS A 478 2.93 -20.11 -2.36
N ILE A 479 2.08 -20.30 -3.37
CA ILE A 479 2.06 -19.51 -4.61
C ILE A 479 0.85 -18.60 -4.55
N ILE A 480 1.09 -17.29 -4.60
CA ILE A 480 0.07 -16.24 -4.58
C ILE A 480 -0.10 -15.74 -6.01
N MET A 481 -1.34 -15.66 -6.47
CA MET A 481 -1.71 -15.05 -7.76
C MET A 481 -2.84 -14.06 -7.53
N THR A 482 -2.64 -12.80 -7.90
CA THR A 482 -3.65 -11.74 -7.81
C THR A 482 -3.88 -11.14 -9.19
N SER A 483 -5.14 -11.16 -9.64
CA SER A 483 -5.56 -10.58 -10.91
C SER A 483 -5.88 -9.09 -10.75
N LEU A 484 -5.29 -8.24 -11.59
CA LEU A 484 -5.71 -6.85 -11.82
C LEU A 484 -6.75 -6.74 -12.94
N GLU A 485 -6.92 -7.82 -13.72
CA GLU A 485 -7.83 -7.90 -14.86
C GLU A 485 -9.30 -7.75 -14.49
N PHE A 486 -10.06 -7.14 -15.39
CA PHE A 486 -11.53 -7.06 -15.31
C PHE A 486 -12.25 -8.23 -16.01
N GLN A 487 -11.47 -9.18 -16.51
CA GLN A 487 -11.89 -10.42 -17.15
C GLN A 487 -11.21 -11.62 -16.48
N ASP A 488 -11.79 -12.79 -16.69
CA ASP A 488 -11.21 -14.02 -16.16
C ASP A 488 -10.02 -14.46 -17.01
N THR A 489 -9.01 -15.03 -16.37
CA THR A 489 -7.75 -15.40 -17.01
C THR A 489 -7.41 -16.87 -16.73
N ASP A 490 -6.97 -17.60 -17.75
CA ASP A 490 -6.40 -18.93 -17.57
C ASP A 490 -4.89 -18.82 -17.34
N VAL A 491 -4.43 -19.34 -16.21
CA VAL A 491 -3.01 -19.31 -15.82
C VAL A 491 -2.41 -20.70 -15.96
N SER A 492 -1.39 -20.86 -16.80
CA SER A 492 -0.62 -22.09 -16.86
C SER A 492 0.56 -22.01 -15.89
N LEU A 493 0.52 -22.84 -14.85
CA LEU A 493 1.64 -22.97 -13.91
C LEU A 493 2.74 -23.81 -14.53
N LYS A 494 3.95 -23.27 -14.50
CA LYS A 494 5.16 -23.81 -15.12
C LYS A 494 6.30 -23.82 -14.11
N ALA A 495 7.36 -24.58 -14.46
CA ALA A 495 8.65 -24.69 -13.78
C ALA A 495 8.59 -24.56 -12.24
N LEU A 496 8.57 -25.68 -11.51
CA LEU A 496 8.61 -25.68 -10.04
C LEU A 496 10.02 -25.83 -9.46
N GLY A 497 10.99 -26.29 -10.26
CA GLY A 497 12.39 -26.47 -9.85
C GLY A 497 12.66 -27.60 -8.83
N VAL A 498 11.70 -28.49 -8.57
CA VAL A 498 11.78 -29.52 -7.51
C VAL A 498 11.22 -30.88 -7.95
N ASP A 499 11.55 -31.31 -9.17
CA ASP A 499 10.93 -32.47 -9.83
C ASP A 499 11.12 -33.81 -9.09
N GLU A 500 12.20 -33.95 -8.31
CA GLU A 500 12.46 -35.15 -7.51
C GLU A 500 11.63 -35.22 -6.22
N ASN A 501 10.97 -34.13 -5.82
CA ASN A 501 10.14 -34.08 -4.63
C ASN A 501 8.67 -34.28 -5.01
N SER A 502 8.10 -35.44 -4.65
CA SER A 502 6.72 -35.74 -5.00
C SER A 502 5.72 -34.91 -4.20
N VAL A 503 4.66 -34.50 -4.88
CA VAL A 503 3.55 -33.74 -4.29
C VAL A 503 2.71 -34.67 -3.43
N LYS A 504 2.51 -34.29 -2.16
CA LYS A 504 1.63 -34.98 -1.21
C LYS A 504 0.19 -34.49 -1.31
N SER A 505 0.01 -33.18 -1.40
CA SER A 505 -1.30 -32.55 -1.56
C SER A 505 -1.19 -31.11 -2.01
N VAL A 506 -2.25 -30.59 -2.61
CA VAL A 506 -2.38 -29.19 -3.00
C VAL A 506 -3.65 -28.63 -2.40
N LYS A 507 -3.55 -27.54 -1.62
CA LYS A 507 -4.70 -26.78 -1.11
C LYS A 507 -4.77 -25.45 -1.83
N ILE A 508 -5.91 -25.13 -2.44
CA ILE A 508 -6.12 -23.86 -3.14
C ILE A 508 -7.21 -23.09 -2.41
N LYS A 509 -6.87 -21.89 -1.94
CA LYS A 509 -7.83 -20.89 -1.49
C LYS A 509 -8.03 -19.86 -2.61
N THR A 510 -9.26 -19.55 -2.98
CA THR A 510 -9.57 -18.48 -3.94
C THR A 510 -10.57 -17.53 -3.31
N LEU A 511 -10.17 -16.27 -3.14
CA LEU A 511 -11.11 -15.19 -2.83
C LEU A 511 -11.57 -14.58 -4.15
N LEU A 512 -12.81 -14.90 -4.54
CA LEU A 512 -13.45 -14.48 -5.77
C LEU A 512 -14.77 -13.77 -5.49
N TYR A 513 -15.38 -13.23 -6.55
CA TYR A 513 -16.59 -12.43 -6.42
C TYR A 513 -17.60 -12.82 -7.48
N ASP A 514 -18.83 -13.08 -7.05
CA ASP A 514 -19.92 -13.40 -7.97
C ASP A 514 -20.48 -12.15 -8.68
N ASN A 515 -21.46 -12.35 -9.56
CA ASN A 515 -22.11 -11.27 -10.31
C ASN A 515 -22.88 -10.27 -9.42
N ASN A 516 -23.14 -10.62 -8.15
CA ASN A 516 -23.80 -9.76 -7.16
C ASN A 516 -22.79 -9.14 -6.17
N ASN A 517 -21.49 -9.25 -6.45
CA ASN A 517 -20.38 -8.81 -5.60
C ASN A 517 -20.37 -9.46 -4.21
N HIS A 518 -20.88 -10.68 -4.04
CA HIS A 518 -20.56 -11.45 -2.83
C HIS A 518 -19.10 -11.88 -2.86
N ALA A 519 -18.36 -11.59 -1.79
CA ALA A 519 -17.02 -12.12 -1.61
C ALA A 519 -17.10 -13.59 -1.16
N LEU A 520 -16.56 -14.50 -1.96
CA LEU A 520 -16.58 -15.94 -1.72
C LEU A 520 -15.13 -16.43 -1.53
N LEU A 521 -14.85 -17.04 -0.38
CA LEU A 521 -13.57 -17.70 -0.13
C LEU A 521 -13.76 -19.21 -0.35
N ASP A 522 -13.49 -19.67 -1.57
CA ASP A 522 -13.53 -21.07 -1.92
C ASP A 522 -12.24 -21.78 -1.49
N THR A 523 -12.34 -23.01 -1.00
CA THR A 523 -11.19 -23.85 -0.66
C THR A 523 -11.38 -25.24 -1.26
N LYS A 524 -10.41 -25.67 -2.06
CA LYS A 524 -10.37 -27.03 -2.62
C LYS A 524 -9.02 -27.70 -2.36
N THR A 525 -9.05 -29.03 -2.31
CA THR A 525 -7.85 -29.87 -2.17
C THR A 525 -7.72 -30.77 -3.38
N LEU A 526 -6.50 -30.89 -3.91
CA LEU A 526 -6.13 -31.77 -5.03
C LEU A 526 -4.98 -32.69 -4.59
N SER A 527 -4.80 -33.81 -5.28
CA SER A 527 -3.67 -34.72 -5.09
C SER A 527 -2.43 -34.32 -5.88
N SER A 528 -2.58 -33.50 -6.92
CA SER A 528 -1.49 -33.05 -7.80
C SER A 528 -1.63 -31.56 -8.14
N VAL A 529 -0.52 -30.97 -8.60
CA VAL A 529 -0.51 -29.58 -9.10
C VAL A 529 -1.24 -29.54 -10.45
N PRO A 530 -2.25 -28.68 -10.63
CA PRO A 530 -2.95 -28.56 -11.90
C PRO A 530 -2.08 -27.83 -12.93
N GLY A 531 -2.07 -28.30 -14.19
CA GLY A 531 -1.31 -27.67 -15.27
C GLY A 531 -1.86 -26.30 -15.74
N THR A 532 -3.15 -26.07 -15.52
CA THR A 532 -3.82 -24.77 -15.72
C THR A 532 -4.72 -24.49 -14.53
N VAL A 533 -4.77 -23.22 -14.14
CA VAL A 533 -5.56 -22.70 -13.04
C VAL A 533 -6.40 -21.53 -13.56
N PHE A 534 -7.72 -21.65 -13.43
CA PHE A 534 -8.63 -20.55 -13.69
C PHE A 534 -8.52 -19.49 -12.58
N LEU A 535 -8.19 -18.26 -12.97
CA LEU A 535 -8.08 -17.09 -12.11
C LEU A 535 -9.19 -16.09 -12.47
N PRO A 536 -10.29 -16.04 -11.68
CA PRO A 536 -11.36 -15.09 -11.92
C PRO A 536 -10.87 -13.63 -11.88
N LYS A 537 -11.57 -12.74 -12.59
CA LYS A 537 -11.30 -11.30 -12.58
C LYS A 537 -11.18 -10.73 -11.18
N GLU A 538 -10.20 -9.86 -10.98
CA GLU A 538 -9.94 -9.16 -9.72
C GLU A 538 -9.78 -10.06 -8.48
N SER A 539 -9.57 -11.37 -8.68
CA SER A 539 -9.50 -12.35 -7.59
C SER A 539 -8.09 -12.54 -7.07
N THR A 540 -7.98 -13.12 -5.88
CA THR A 540 -6.70 -13.58 -5.34
C THR A 540 -6.79 -15.05 -5.00
N LYS A 541 -5.78 -15.80 -5.43
CA LYS A 541 -5.66 -17.24 -5.25
C LYS A 541 -4.35 -17.56 -4.57
N ILE A 542 -4.41 -18.38 -3.53
CA ILE A 542 -3.23 -18.89 -2.83
C ILE A 542 -3.24 -20.41 -2.93
N MET A 543 -2.30 -20.95 -3.69
CA MET A 543 -2.05 -22.38 -3.80
C MET A 543 -0.96 -22.78 -2.82
N THR A 544 -1.26 -23.70 -1.91
CA THR A 544 -0.28 -24.31 -1.02
C THR A 544 -0.02 -25.74 -1.46
N ILE A 545 1.17 -25.98 -2.00
CA ILE A 545 1.65 -27.32 -2.37
C ILE A 545 2.41 -27.89 -1.18
N THR A 546 2.00 -29.05 -0.69
CA THR A 546 2.73 -29.79 0.33
C THR A 546 3.46 -30.95 -0.34
N TYR A 547 4.76 -31.01 -0.13
CA TYR A 547 5.63 -32.05 -0.64
C TYR A 547 5.91 -33.13 0.43
N HIS A 548 6.37 -34.30 0.00
CA HIS A 548 6.77 -35.36 0.92
C HIS A 548 8.03 -35.00 1.72
N ASN A 549 9.00 -34.37 1.05
CA ASN A 549 10.27 -33.97 1.66
C ASN A 549 10.37 -32.45 1.79
N LYS A 550 11.28 -31.98 2.64
CA LYS A 550 11.67 -30.56 2.71
C LYS A 550 12.12 -30.09 1.32
N ILE A 551 11.70 -28.90 0.91
CA ILE A 551 12.18 -28.27 -0.32
C ILE A 551 13.61 -27.77 -0.08
N ASN A 552 14.54 -28.19 -0.94
CA ASN A 552 15.91 -27.67 -0.94
C ASN A 552 15.95 -26.36 -1.72
N ILE A 553 16.58 -25.33 -1.15
CA ILE A 553 16.73 -24.01 -1.77
C ILE A 553 18.22 -23.71 -1.80
N ASP A 554 18.87 -24.01 -2.92
CA ASP A 554 20.32 -23.94 -3.10
C ASP A 554 20.76 -22.92 -4.16
N LYS A 555 19.81 -22.37 -4.93
CA LYS A 555 20.02 -21.26 -5.85
C LYS A 555 19.57 -19.93 -5.25
N PHE A 556 20.04 -18.82 -5.81
CA PHE A 556 19.60 -17.50 -5.35
C PHE A 556 19.51 -16.45 -6.46
N ASN A 557 18.56 -15.55 -6.28
CA ASN A 557 18.32 -14.31 -6.99
C ASN A 557 18.48 -13.15 -5.99
N GLN A 558 19.40 -12.24 -6.28
CA GLN A 558 19.57 -10.98 -5.55
C GLN A 558 18.97 -9.84 -6.34
N GLN A 559 17.86 -9.28 -5.86
CA GLN A 559 17.26 -8.08 -6.43
C GLN A 559 17.77 -6.81 -5.73
N HIS A 560 18.20 -5.85 -6.54
CA HIS A 560 18.45 -4.48 -6.13
C HIS A 560 17.75 -3.49 -7.07
N LYS A 561 17.33 -2.36 -6.51
CA LYS A 561 16.73 -1.26 -7.26
C LYS A 561 17.62 -0.04 -7.20
N TYR A 562 18.02 0.44 -8.37
CA TYR A 562 18.91 1.58 -8.57
C TYR A 562 18.12 2.76 -9.12
N TYR A 563 18.39 3.97 -8.64
CA TYR A 563 17.63 5.17 -8.97
C TYR A 563 18.47 6.10 -9.84
N ALA A 564 17.82 6.84 -10.74
CA ALA A 564 18.50 7.83 -11.55
C ALA A 564 19.02 9.01 -10.71
N THR A 565 20.05 9.67 -11.22
CA THR A 565 20.61 10.91 -10.64
C THR A 565 19.73 12.13 -10.82
N SER A 566 18.70 12.05 -11.67
CA SER A 566 17.70 13.10 -11.89
C SER A 566 16.29 12.51 -11.96
N TYR A 567 15.27 13.36 -11.87
CA TYR A 567 13.87 12.96 -11.85
C TYR A 567 12.98 14.08 -12.43
N LYS A 568 11.69 13.78 -12.64
CA LYS A 568 10.65 14.75 -13.03
C LYS A 568 11.08 15.69 -14.18
N GLN A 569 11.47 15.11 -15.32
CA GLN A 569 11.81 15.89 -16.51
C GLN A 569 10.56 16.14 -17.38
N PRO A 570 10.33 17.38 -17.86
CA PRO A 570 9.19 17.70 -18.72
C PRO A 570 9.37 17.11 -20.12
N ILE A 571 8.30 16.55 -20.67
CA ILE A 571 8.32 15.91 -22.00
C ILE A 571 8.11 16.96 -23.09
N ARG A 572 9.12 17.10 -23.97
CA ARG A 572 9.09 17.93 -25.18
C ARG A 572 9.16 17.03 -26.41
N ALA A 573 8.33 17.31 -27.42
CA ALA A 573 8.26 16.50 -28.63
C ALA A 573 9.60 16.46 -29.36
N ASN A 574 10.05 15.25 -29.71
CA ASN A 574 11.28 14.96 -30.43
C ASN A 574 12.56 15.48 -29.73
N VAL A 575 12.51 15.74 -28.42
CA VAL A 575 13.69 16.14 -27.63
C VAL A 575 14.11 14.98 -26.74
N ASP A 576 15.39 14.67 -26.78
CA ASP A 576 15.97 13.62 -25.94
C ASP A 576 16.01 14.04 -24.47
N MET A 577 15.54 13.15 -23.61
CA MET A 577 15.72 13.20 -22.16
C MET A 577 16.73 12.14 -21.76
N PHE A 578 17.58 12.47 -20.78
CA PHE A 578 18.63 11.58 -20.31
C PHE A 578 18.54 11.39 -18.80
N PHE A 579 18.62 10.13 -18.38
CA PHE A 579 18.78 9.73 -16.99
C PHE A 579 20.05 8.88 -16.88
N ASN A 580 20.84 9.10 -15.83
CA ASN A 580 21.97 8.25 -15.50
C ASN A 580 21.68 7.49 -14.22
N ILE A 581 21.76 6.16 -14.29
CA ILE A 581 21.62 5.25 -13.16
C ILE A 581 23.00 4.66 -12.87
N GLN A 582 23.57 5.04 -11.73
CA GLN A 582 24.96 4.77 -11.37
C GLN A 582 25.08 3.63 -10.35
N ASP A 583 26.31 3.13 -10.20
CA ASP A 583 26.71 2.12 -9.23
C ASP A 583 25.87 0.84 -9.26
N VAL A 584 25.44 0.45 -10.47
CA VAL A 584 24.72 -0.80 -10.70
C VAL A 584 25.69 -1.98 -10.58
N GLU A 585 25.42 -2.89 -9.65
CA GLU A 585 26.08 -4.19 -9.59
C GLU A 585 25.45 -5.13 -10.62
N VAL A 586 26.25 -5.54 -11.61
CA VAL A 586 25.84 -6.43 -12.69
C VAL A 586 26.51 -7.79 -12.48
N GLY A 587 25.71 -8.82 -12.26
CA GLY A 587 26.18 -10.19 -12.10
C GLY A 587 26.68 -10.80 -13.42
N ALA A 588 27.07 -12.08 -13.39
CA ALA A 588 27.39 -12.81 -14.62
C ALA A 588 26.12 -13.08 -15.47
N GLN A 589 24.99 -13.26 -14.80
CA GLN A 589 23.68 -13.55 -15.38
C GLN A 589 22.58 -13.00 -14.47
N GLY A 590 21.40 -12.81 -15.04
CA GLY A 590 20.30 -12.15 -14.35
C GLY A 590 19.27 -11.57 -15.30
N GLU A 591 18.32 -10.85 -14.72
CA GLU A 591 17.25 -10.13 -15.40
C GLU A 591 17.25 -8.67 -14.97
N ALA A 592 16.72 -7.78 -15.82
CA ALA A 592 16.53 -6.40 -15.43
C ALA A 592 15.29 -5.76 -16.04
N VAL A 593 14.71 -4.83 -15.28
CA VAL A 593 13.53 -4.06 -15.66
C VAL A 593 13.82 -2.59 -15.42
N LEU A 594 13.77 -1.80 -16.48
CA LEU A 594 13.71 -0.34 -16.38
C LEU A 594 12.28 0.04 -16.02
N ARG A 595 12.12 0.67 -14.87
CA ARG A 595 10.86 1.25 -14.39
C ARG A 595 10.81 2.72 -14.78
N LEU A 596 9.90 3.06 -15.67
CA LEU A 596 9.74 4.42 -16.16
C LEU A 596 8.43 5.04 -15.66
N GLY A 597 8.52 5.91 -14.66
CA GLY A 597 7.37 6.66 -14.17
C GLY A 597 6.97 7.75 -15.17
N ILE A 598 5.72 7.74 -15.62
CA ILE A 598 5.18 8.66 -16.62
C ILE A 598 3.87 9.27 -16.12
N GLY A 599 3.74 10.58 -16.25
CA GLY A 599 2.49 11.30 -15.96
C GLY A 599 2.09 12.24 -17.08
N ARG A 600 1.00 11.92 -17.79
CA ARG A 600 0.56 12.66 -18.99
C ARG A 600 -0.96 12.62 -19.15
N ALA A 601 -1.49 13.60 -19.89
CA ALA A 601 -2.89 13.58 -20.29
C ALA A 601 -3.20 12.37 -21.19
N HIS A 602 -4.45 11.90 -21.15
CA HIS A 602 -4.93 10.81 -22.01
C HIS A 602 -4.78 11.15 -23.50
N GLY A 603 -4.52 10.13 -24.32
CA GLY A 603 -4.28 10.28 -25.76
C GLY A 603 -2.84 10.67 -26.14
N LYS A 604 -1.97 10.90 -25.15
CA LYS A 604 -0.52 11.07 -25.35
C LYS A 604 0.19 9.72 -25.38
N SER A 605 1.35 9.67 -26.04
CA SER A 605 2.13 8.43 -26.12
C SER A 605 2.65 7.99 -24.75
N LEU A 606 2.52 6.70 -24.46
CA LEU A 606 3.14 5.97 -23.35
C LEU A 606 4.25 5.02 -23.83
N THR A 607 4.52 4.99 -25.13
CA THR A 607 5.52 4.12 -25.79
C THR A 607 6.61 4.98 -26.44
N PRO A 608 7.45 5.66 -25.64
CA PRO A 608 8.58 6.42 -26.18
C PRO A 608 9.60 5.49 -26.84
N ILE A 609 10.51 6.09 -27.62
CA ILE A 609 11.76 5.43 -27.97
C ILE A 609 12.64 5.45 -26.71
N VAL A 610 13.07 4.27 -26.26
CA VAL A 610 13.99 4.12 -25.13
C VAL A 610 15.28 3.46 -25.59
N LYS A 611 16.42 4.01 -25.17
CA LYS A 611 17.73 3.37 -25.34
C LYS A 611 18.43 3.24 -24.00
N VAL A 612 19.00 2.06 -23.74
CA VAL A 612 19.90 1.80 -22.61
C VAL A 612 21.30 1.65 -23.18
N ASN A 613 22.23 2.51 -22.75
CA ASN A 613 23.61 2.53 -23.25
C ASN A 613 23.68 2.58 -24.78
N SER A 614 22.86 3.45 -25.38
CA SER A 614 22.69 3.64 -26.82
C SER A 614 22.02 2.50 -27.61
N VAL A 615 21.68 1.38 -26.96
CA VAL A 615 20.97 0.27 -27.59
C VAL A 615 19.46 0.43 -27.36
N PRO A 616 18.63 0.39 -28.42
CA PRO A 616 17.18 0.47 -28.26
C PRO A 616 16.63 -0.74 -27.51
N VAL A 617 15.67 -0.49 -26.61
CA VAL A 617 14.90 -1.53 -25.92
C VAL A 617 13.42 -1.38 -26.27
N GLN A 618 12.70 -2.49 -26.33
CA GLN A 618 11.29 -2.49 -26.69
C GLN A 618 10.44 -2.08 -25.50
N VAL A 619 9.66 -1.01 -25.66
CA VAL A 619 8.68 -0.58 -24.65
C VAL A 619 7.40 -1.40 -24.84
N PRO A 620 6.95 -2.15 -23.82
CA PRO A 620 5.69 -2.87 -23.89
C PRO A 620 4.50 -1.91 -24.09
N THR A 621 3.48 -2.39 -24.80
CA THR A 621 2.19 -1.67 -24.93
C THR A 621 1.27 -1.94 -23.76
N ASP A 622 1.44 -3.11 -23.14
CA ASP A 622 0.75 -3.51 -21.92
C ASP A 622 1.58 -3.10 -20.68
N PHE A 623 0.90 -2.83 -19.58
CA PHE A 623 1.51 -2.40 -18.32
C PHE A 623 0.61 -2.77 -17.15
N ARG A 624 1.20 -2.88 -15.97
CA ARG A 624 0.49 -3.31 -14.76
C ARG A 624 -0.78 -2.48 -14.49
N GLY A 625 -1.92 -3.13 -14.43
CA GLY A 625 -3.24 -2.57 -14.19
C GLY A 625 -3.83 -1.79 -15.37
N TYR A 626 -5.04 -1.28 -15.16
CA TYR A 626 -5.79 -0.57 -16.19
C TYR A 626 -5.13 0.68 -16.79
N ASP A 627 -5.64 1.11 -17.94
CA ASP A 627 -5.18 2.29 -18.70
C ASP A 627 -5.41 3.65 -18.02
N GLN A 628 -6.05 3.66 -16.84
CA GLN A 628 -6.44 4.83 -16.08
C GLN A 628 -7.45 5.76 -16.77
N LYS A 629 -7.90 5.46 -17.98
CA LYS A 629 -8.93 6.21 -18.71
C LYS A 629 -10.30 5.57 -18.54
N GLN A 630 -10.36 4.25 -18.59
CA GLN A 630 -11.58 3.46 -18.49
C GLN A 630 -11.44 2.46 -17.35
N GLY A 631 -12.16 2.70 -16.25
CA GLY A 631 -12.32 1.70 -15.21
C GLY A 631 -13.21 0.54 -15.67
N LYS A 632 -13.45 -0.40 -14.76
CA LYS A 632 -14.28 -1.59 -14.97
C LYS A 632 -15.65 -1.27 -15.58
N THR A 633 -16.33 -0.22 -15.13
CA THR A 633 -17.69 0.14 -15.59
C THR A 633 -17.86 1.63 -15.90
N ARG A 634 -16.98 2.50 -15.43
CA ARG A 634 -17.07 3.95 -15.61
C ARG A 634 -15.72 4.54 -16.02
N ASN A 635 -15.72 5.81 -16.40
CA ASN A 635 -14.48 6.54 -16.64
C ASN A 635 -13.54 6.43 -15.44
N GLY A 636 -12.24 6.36 -15.74
CA GLY A 636 -11.17 6.27 -14.76
C GLY A 636 -10.71 7.65 -14.25
N ARG A 637 -9.39 7.80 -14.16
CA ARG A 637 -8.70 9.02 -13.72
C ARG A 637 -8.66 10.06 -14.84
N ALA A 638 -8.42 11.31 -14.45
CA ALA A 638 -8.34 12.44 -15.39
C ALA A 638 -7.11 12.40 -16.33
N SER A 639 -6.04 11.73 -15.90
CA SER A 639 -4.78 11.57 -16.62
C SER A 639 -4.17 10.22 -16.28
N PHE A 640 -3.23 9.77 -17.10
CA PHE A 640 -2.38 8.63 -16.78
C PHE A 640 -1.24 9.10 -15.86
N PHE A 641 -1.07 8.44 -14.72
CA PHE A 641 0.13 8.51 -13.90
C PHE A 641 0.50 7.11 -13.44
N GLY A 642 1.52 6.52 -14.03
CA GLY A 642 1.89 5.13 -13.82
C GLY A 642 3.33 4.81 -14.19
N VAL A 643 3.83 3.67 -13.72
CA VAL A 643 5.12 3.09 -14.17
C VAL A 643 4.89 2.18 -15.36
N ILE A 644 5.72 2.34 -16.39
CA ILE A 644 5.87 1.37 -17.47
C ILE A 644 7.11 0.52 -17.15
N GLU A 645 6.92 -0.79 -17.03
CA GLU A 645 7.97 -1.77 -16.73
C GLU A 645 8.54 -2.30 -18.04
N ILE A 646 9.78 -1.94 -18.34
CA ILE A 646 10.45 -2.20 -19.63
C ILE A 646 11.55 -3.24 -19.39
N PRO A 647 11.42 -4.49 -19.87
CA PRO A 647 12.49 -5.46 -19.81
C PRO A 647 13.75 -4.96 -20.52
N VAL A 648 14.89 -5.07 -19.85
CA VAL A 648 16.20 -4.67 -20.38
C VAL A 648 17.09 -5.92 -20.44
N PRO A 649 17.63 -6.28 -21.62
CA PRO A 649 18.58 -7.39 -21.72
C PRO A 649 19.76 -7.16 -20.77
N HIS A 650 20.03 -8.16 -19.92
CA HIS A 650 21.02 -8.05 -18.84
C HIS A 650 22.43 -7.72 -19.35
N ASN A 651 22.79 -8.21 -20.54
CA ASN A 651 24.07 -7.91 -21.19
C ASN A 651 24.25 -6.45 -21.64
N LEU A 652 23.19 -5.63 -21.63
CA LEU A 652 23.30 -4.19 -21.89
C LEU A 652 23.73 -3.41 -20.65
N LEU A 653 23.63 -4.00 -19.47
CA LEU A 653 23.90 -3.30 -18.21
C LEU A 653 25.39 -3.07 -18.02
N GLN A 654 25.70 -1.92 -17.45
CA GLN A 654 27.03 -1.48 -17.06
C GLN A 654 26.98 -0.95 -15.63
N LYS A 655 28.12 -0.60 -15.04
CA LYS A 655 28.14 0.06 -13.73
C LYS A 655 27.41 1.42 -13.74
N SER A 656 27.50 2.16 -14.84
CA SER A 656 26.77 3.41 -15.06
C SER A 656 25.96 3.27 -16.35
N ASN A 657 24.64 3.45 -16.26
CA ASN A 657 23.71 3.22 -17.36
C ASN A 657 23.06 4.52 -17.78
N TRP A 658 23.24 4.90 -19.05
CA TRP A 658 22.55 6.02 -19.64
C TRP A 658 21.24 5.57 -20.28
N ILE A 659 20.15 6.12 -19.79
CA ILE A 659 18.80 5.90 -20.30
C ILE A 659 18.41 7.13 -21.11
N ARG A 660 18.28 6.96 -22.43
CA ARG A 660 17.79 7.99 -23.34
C ARG A 660 16.33 7.72 -23.66
N ILE A 661 15.48 8.74 -23.53
CA ILE A 661 14.05 8.66 -23.81
C ILE A 661 13.65 9.76 -24.78
N ASN A 662 12.84 9.44 -25.78
CA ASN A 662 12.32 10.40 -26.74
C ASN A 662 10.85 10.10 -27.04
N PHE A 663 9.99 11.11 -26.87
CA PHE A 663 8.58 11.05 -27.26
C PHE A 663 8.36 11.87 -28.53
N ASN A 664 7.51 11.38 -29.43
CA ASN A 664 7.12 12.12 -30.63
C ASN A 664 6.14 13.27 -30.36
N ASP A 665 5.58 13.35 -29.15
CA ASP A 665 4.61 14.35 -28.70
C ASP A 665 5.04 15.02 -27.38
N ALA A 666 4.49 16.22 -27.11
CA ALA A 666 4.80 17.01 -25.91
C ALA A 666 3.71 16.92 -24.84
N GLY A 667 4.09 17.27 -23.60
CA GLY A 667 3.20 17.44 -22.44
C GLY A 667 3.39 16.36 -21.39
N GLY A 668 3.24 16.71 -20.11
CA GLY A 668 3.49 15.81 -18.98
C GLY A 668 4.97 15.63 -18.65
N PHE A 669 5.28 14.63 -17.83
CA PHE A 669 6.62 14.39 -17.27
C PHE A 669 7.00 12.91 -17.28
N VAL A 670 8.31 12.66 -17.41
CA VAL A 670 8.92 11.44 -16.90
C VAL A 670 9.26 11.70 -15.43
N THR A 671 8.50 11.11 -14.51
CA THR A 671 8.55 11.40 -13.06
C THR A 671 9.72 10.74 -12.36
N SER A 672 10.08 9.53 -12.77
CA SER A 672 11.16 8.72 -12.20
C SER A 672 11.71 7.76 -13.24
N ALA A 673 12.98 7.37 -13.07
CA ALA A 673 13.61 6.29 -13.83
C ALA A 673 14.44 5.46 -12.86
N ALA A 674 14.13 4.18 -12.73
CA ALA A 674 14.84 3.26 -11.85
C ALA A 674 15.10 1.93 -12.57
N LEU A 675 16.18 1.24 -12.23
CA LEU A 675 16.51 -0.07 -12.76
C LEU A 675 16.38 -1.10 -11.64
N GLN A 676 15.46 -2.04 -11.77
CA GLN A 676 15.47 -3.27 -10.98
C GLN A 676 16.39 -4.26 -11.66
N VAL A 677 17.40 -4.74 -10.94
CA VAL A 677 18.35 -5.75 -11.41
C VAL A 677 18.28 -6.94 -10.49
N VAL A 678 18.09 -8.11 -11.07
CA VAL A 678 18.17 -9.40 -10.40
C VAL A 678 19.44 -10.07 -10.85
N ASN A 679 20.40 -10.23 -9.96
CA ASN A 679 21.62 -11.01 -10.20
C ASN A 679 21.39 -12.44 -9.71
N SER A 680 21.65 -13.42 -10.56
CA SER A 680 21.25 -14.82 -10.31
C SER A 680 22.46 -15.75 -10.20
N SER A 681 22.35 -16.77 -9.35
CA SER A 681 23.36 -17.84 -9.27
C SER A 681 23.43 -18.68 -10.54
N ASP A 682 22.30 -18.79 -11.25
CA ASP A 682 22.12 -19.61 -12.44
C ASP A 682 21.31 -18.84 -13.51
N GLU A 683 21.33 -19.31 -14.75
CA GLU A 683 20.49 -18.76 -15.82
C GLU A 683 19.01 -19.02 -15.52
N ILE A 684 18.19 -17.97 -15.62
CA ILE A 684 16.74 -18.05 -15.46
C ILE A 684 16.11 -18.18 -16.84
N ILE A 685 15.23 -19.17 -17.02
CA ILE A 685 14.45 -19.37 -18.24
C ILE A 685 12.99 -19.14 -17.92
N ARG A 686 12.36 -18.17 -18.59
CA ARG A 686 10.93 -17.85 -18.47
C ARG A 686 10.11 -18.52 -19.57
N SER A 687 8.92 -19.00 -19.24
CA SER A 687 7.96 -19.57 -20.18
C SER A 687 7.28 -18.45 -20.98
N LEU A 688 7.40 -18.48 -22.31
CA LEU A 688 6.81 -17.48 -23.22
C LEU A 688 5.56 -18.00 -23.95
#